data_AF-A0AAW4N1P6-F1
#
_entry.id   AF-A0AAW4N1P6-F1
#
_cell.length_a   1.000
_cell.length_b   1.000
_cell.length_c   1.000
_cell.angle_alpha   90.00
_cell.angle_beta   90.00
_cell.angle_gamma   90.00
#
_symmetry.space_group_name_H-M   'P 1'
#
loop_
_entity.id
_entity.type
_entity.pdbx_description
1 polymer ?
#
loop_
_entity_poly.entity_id
_entity_poly.type
_entity_poly.pdbx_seq_one_letter_code
_entity_poly.pdbx_strand_id
1 'polypeptide(L)'
;MKKMVFTLALLLMSLSAAVAQTRTFKITHAVARNSKVNQMYVTTKSGDVKYYNTADLTSVKFEGDKAIIAPKSGSENDEYDASVREISFAKKVEQGASGDFNNPAGVIQITEAKGWQESAYLKWAPFEGASSYNVYVDDKKIDAQLVRQYKSYYRADVLGLKEGTYSVKVVPVNADGAEIAGANTASNLVVKSYNREGFAHFKYDGVGAYNHDGTLKTGAKVLYITARSAKTVSTTVNTGKLETITGLQSIIDAYSKGKDKTPIAFRFIGKISLSDLDHISSSAEGLQIKGAKMNMTFEGVGDDATVYGFGFLLRNATSVEFRNLAIMRCLDDAMSLDTDNSHVWIHNMDFFYGKKGGAADQAKGDGTVDIKANSQYITVAYNRFWDNGKASMCGMKTESGPNYITYHHNWFDHSDSRMARIRTMSVHMYNNYYLHNDVYGVGATMGSSVFMESNYFDATKRPIMSSKQGTDAKGDGTFSGENGGLIKAYGNVFANKPDNFSYVPYAENNTSFDAYEVSDPSEQVPTSVKTLVGGTSYDNFDTNPSLMYAYAADKAADVPAIVEGFYGAGRLNHGDIDFVIPDETVVTNGHQQPLPALASLLDSYTSGVVKVFGESNAAGEGGSTGGGETGGSTGGTEGGSTVTPIEGTVLVTFTDSKPSSSIVTVSGNYSTSKGTATIDGTSYSTCVKMESATNISVTVDKKVTMTLYFSSADTKTNAKIDGKKPAEVNAVIDSTAKTMTVTLDAGSHTITKQDTCNLFGIKLVPVKE
;
A
#
# COMPACT_ATOMS: atom_id res chain seq x y z
N MET A 1 -25.03 -26.09 -73.76
CA MET A 1 -25.29 -26.82 -72.50
C MET A 1 -24.00 -27.35 -71.86
N LYS A 2 -23.08 -26.47 -71.43
CA LYS A 2 -21.85 -26.84 -70.69
C LYS A 2 -21.33 -25.71 -69.76
N LYS A 3 -22.20 -24.77 -69.35
CA LYS A 3 -21.82 -23.59 -68.54
C LYS A 3 -22.63 -23.36 -67.25
N MET A 4 -23.51 -24.29 -66.85
CA MET A 4 -24.34 -24.15 -65.63
C MET A 4 -24.01 -25.14 -64.50
N VAL A 5 -22.99 -26.00 -64.66
CA VAL A 5 -22.66 -27.03 -63.65
C VAL A 5 -21.57 -26.57 -62.66
N PHE A 6 -20.82 -25.51 -62.96
CA PHE A 6 -19.74 -25.04 -62.07
C PHE A 6 -20.21 -24.05 -60.98
N THR A 7 -21.39 -23.45 -61.11
CA THR A 7 -21.89 -22.45 -60.14
C THR A 7 -22.63 -23.10 -58.97
N LEU A 8 -23.12 -24.33 -59.11
CA LEU A 8 -23.86 -25.03 -58.05
C LEU A 8 -22.93 -25.80 -57.09
N ALA A 9 -21.74 -26.23 -57.55
CA ALA A 9 -20.74 -26.87 -56.70
C ALA A 9 -20.05 -25.87 -55.75
N LEU A 10 -19.87 -24.61 -56.18
CA LEU A 10 -19.27 -23.57 -55.34
C LEU A 10 -20.23 -23.02 -54.27
N LEU A 11 -21.55 -23.11 -54.50
CA LEU A 11 -22.57 -22.71 -53.53
C LEU A 11 -22.83 -23.80 -52.47
N LEU A 12 -22.62 -25.08 -52.82
CA LEU A 12 -22.72 -26.19 -51.87
C LEU A 12 -21.47 -26.39 -51.01
N MET A 13 -20.29 -25.97 -51.49
CA MET A 13 -19.06 -25.93 -50.66
C MET A 13 -18.96 -24.68 -49.77
N SER A 14 -19.67 -23.59 -50.10
CA SER A 14 -19.75 -22.40 -49.24
C SER A 14 -20.87 -22.48 -48.20
N LEU A 15 -21.88 -23.34 -48.37
CA LEU A 15 -22.87 -23.64 -47.32
C LEU A 15 -22.43 -24.75 -46.36
N SER A 16 -21.44 -25.57 -46.69
CA SER A 16 -20.88 -26.57 -45.75
C SER A 16 -19.83 -26.00 -44.79
N ALA A 17 -19.40 -24.74 -44.96
CA ALA A 17 -18.51 -24.04 -44.04
C ALA A 17 -19.24 -23.05 -43.11
N ALA A 18 -20.57 -22.89 -43.28
CA ALA A 18 -21.40 -21.98 -42.49
C ALA A 18 -22.50 -22.70 -41.68
N VAL A 19 -22.34 -24.01 -41.46
CA VAL A 19 -23.06 -24.74 -40.41
C VAL A 19 -22.00 -25.29 -39.45
N ALA A 20 -21.30 -24.37 -38.78
CA ALA A 20 -20.73 -24.71 -37.48
C ALA A 20 -21.93 -25.12 -36.64
N GLN A 21 -22.03 -26.43 -36.41
CA GLN A 21 -23.06 -27.07 -35.64
C GLN A 21 -23.22 -26.27 -34.35
N THR A 22 -24.33 -25.54 -34.21
CA THR A 22 -24.78 -24.99 -32.91
C THR A 22 -25.21 -26.18 -32.06
N ARG A 23 -24.26 -27.05 -31.70
CA ARG A 23 -24.44 -27.99 -30.62
C ARG A 23 -24.57 -27.13 -29.38
N THR A 24 -25.79 -27.03 -28.89
CA THR A 24 -26.10 -26.35 -27.64
C THR A 24 -25.37 -27.15 -26.56
N PHE A 25 -24.25 -26.62 -26.06
CA PHE A 25 -23.61 -27.22 -24.90
C PHE A 25 -24.63 -27.26 -23.77
N LYS A 26 -24.75 -28.41 -23.11
CA LYS A 26 -25.51 -28.49 -21.88
C LYS A 26 -24.56 -28.12 -20.76
N ILE A 27 -24.40 -26.83 -20.49
CA ILE A 27 -23.53 -26.31 -19.43
C ILE A 27 -24.44 -25.62 -18.43
N THR A 28 -24.73 -26.29 -17.32
CA THR A 28 -25.69 -25.85 -16.30
C THR A 28 -25.08 -25.77 -14.91
N HIS A 29 -23.90 -26.37 -14.69
CA HIS A 29 -23.25 -26.45 -13.37
C HIS A 29 -21.93 -25.67 -13.32
N ALA A 30 -21.53 -25.01 -14.40
CA ALA A 30 -20.37 -24.12 -14.37
C ALA A 30 -20.62 -22.94 -13.41
N VAL A 31 -19.63 -22.63 -12.60
CA VAL A 31 -19.63 -21.53 -11.63
C VAL A 31 -18.68 -20.41 -12.07
N ALA A 32 -18.74 -19.27 -11.38
CA ALA A 32 -17.72 -18.24 -11.50
C ALA A 32 -16.38 -18.76 -10.92
N ARG A 33 -15.27 -18.18 -11.39
CA ARG A 33 -13.96 -18.42 -10.78
C ARG A 33 -14.03 -17.98 -9.31
N ASN A 34 -13.55 -18.84 -8.42
CA ASN A 34 -13.47 -18.58 -7.00
C ASN A 34 -12.15 -19.13 -6.46
N SER A 35 -11.21 -18.22 -6.24
CA SER A 35 -9.87 -18.51 -5.74
C SER A 35 -9.85 -19.09 -4.33
N LYS A 36 -10.93 -18.94 -3.55
CA LYS A 36 -11.03 -19.44 -2.16
C LYS A 36 -11.33 -20.94 -2.10
N VAL A 37 -11.62 -21.59 -3.22
CA VAL A 37 -11.89 -23.03 -3.31
C VAL A 37 -11.08 -23.67 -4.44
N ASN A 38 -10.86 -24.99 -4.35
CA ASN A 38 -10.19 -25.72 -5.43
C ASN A 38 -11.19 -25.88 -6.59
N GLN A 39 -10.82 -25.42 -7.78
CA GLN A 39 -11.67 -25.50 -8.96
C GLN A 39 -10.99 -26.28 -10.08
N MET A 40 -11.79 -27.06 -10.80
CA MET A 40 -11.44 -27.52 -12.14
C MET A 40 -11.96 -26.50 -13.14
N TYR A 41 -11.31 -26.33 -14.27
CA TYR A 41 -11.88 -25.59 -15.38
C TYR A 41 -11.66 -26.29 -16.71
N VAL A 42 -12.63 -26.10 -17.60
CA VAL A 42 -12.63 -26.63 -18.96
C VAL A 42 -12.37 -25.47 -19.90
N THR A 43 -11.29 -25.55 -20.67
CA THR A 43 -11.06 -24.61 -21.77
C THR A 43 -11.52 -25.24 -23.08
N THR A 44 -12.37 -24.53 -23.78
CA THR A 44 -12.89 -24.96 -25.08
C THR A 44 -11.94 -24.58 -26.22
N LYS A 45 -12.16 -25.13 -27.41
CA LYS A 45 -11.43 -24.80 -28.64
C LYS A 45 -11.66 -23.36 -29.12
N SER A 46 -12.78 -22.74 -28.74
CA SER A 46 -13.01 -21.29 -28.90
C SER A 46 -12.27 -20.44 -27.87
N GLY A 47 -11.61 -21.09 -26.89
CA GLY A 47 -10.90 -20.44 -25.80
C GLY A 47 -11.81 -19.92 -24.69
N ASP A 48 -13.07 -20.36 -24.62
CA ASP A 48 -13.95 -20.08 -23.48
C ASP A 48 -13.58 -20.99 -22.30
N VAL A 49 -13.59 -20.44 -21.09
CA VAL A 49 -13.24 -21.15 -19.86
C VAL A 49 -14.48 -21.29 -18.97
N LYS A 50 -14.71 -22.48 -18.40
CA LYS A 50 -15.82 -22.78 -17.48
C LYS A 50 -15.30 -23.44 -16.20
N TYR A 51 -15.64 -22.89 -15.04
CA TYR A 51 -15.17 -23.36 -13.75
C TYR A 51 -16.15 -24.31 -13.07
N TYR A 52 -15.61 -25.22 -12.28
CA TYR A 52 -16.35 -26.18 -11.47
C TYR A 52 -15.65 -26.34 -10.14
N ASN A 53 -16.36 -26.16 -9.03
CA ASN A 53 -15.80 -26.47 -7.72
C ASN A 53 -15.51 -27.97 -7.64
N THR A 54 -14.25 -28.35 -7.42
CA THR A 54 -13.86 -29.78 -7.34
C THR A 54 -14.58 -30.52 -6.22
N ALA A 55 -14.93 -29.81 -5.15
CA ALA A 55 -15.71 -30.35 -4.04
C ALA A 55 -17.15 -30.73 -4.44
N ASP A 56 -17.67 -30.16 -5.53
CA ASP A 56 -19.04 -30.34 -6.02
C ASP A 56 -19.10 -31.33 -7.20
N LEU A 57 -17.99 -31.97 -7.57
CA LEU A 57 -17.92 -32.94 -8.68
C LEU A 57 -17.88 -34.40 -8.20
N THR A 58 -18.57 -35.28 -8.92
CA THR A 58 -18.50 -36.74 -8.74
C THR A 58 -17.48 -37.37 -9.68
N SER A 59 -17.47 -36.98 -10.96
CA SER A 59 -16.54 -37.53 -11.95
C SER A 59 -16.40 -36.63 -13.18
N VAL A 60 -15.28 -36.77 -13.88
CA VAL A 60 -15.03 -36.23 -15.21
C VAL A 60 -14.73 -37.41 -16.13
N LYS A 61 -15.47 -37.54 -17.23
CA LYS A 61 -15.35 -38.67 -18.16
C LYS A 61 -15.20 -38.18 -19.59
N PHE A 62 -14.56 -39.01 -20.42
CA PHE A 62 -14.43 -38.79 -21.85
C PHE A 62 -15.07 -39.95 -22.60
N GLU A 63 -16.00 -39.65 -23.50
CA GLU A 63 -16.67 -40.61 -24.38
C GLU A 63 -16.38 -40.21 -25.84
N GLY A 64 -15.30 -40.77 -26.39
CA GLY A 64 -14.75 -40.27 -27.67
C GLY A 64 -14.18 -38.87 -27.51
N ASP A 65 -14.65 -37.92 -28.33
CA ASP A 65 -14.30 -36.51 -28.25
C ASP A 65 -15.21 -35.68 -27.33
N LYS A 66 -16.21 -36.32 -26.70
CA LYS A 66 -17.11 -35.72 -25.74
C LYS A 66 -16.52 -35.74 -24.33
N ALA A 67 -16.49 -34.59 -23.65
CA ALA A 67 -16.20 -34.51 -22.21
C ALA A 67 -17.49 -34.34 -21.40
N ILE A 68 -17.61 -35.11 -20.32
CA ILE A 68 -18.81 -35.17 -19.46
C ILE A 68 -18.39 -34.84 -18.03
N ILE A 69 -18.96 -33.77 -17.48
CA ILE A 69 -18.70 -33.28 -16.12
C ILE A 69 -19.92 -33.59 -15.26
N ALA A 70 -19.76 -34.49 -14.29
CA ALA A 70 -20.85 -34.95 -13.44
C ALA A 70 -20.79 -34.27 -12.05
N PRO A 71 -21.78 -33.44 -11.67
CA PRO A 71 -21.86 -32.84 -10.33
C PRO A 71 -22.22 -33.89 -9.25
N LYS A 72 -22.04 -33.55 -7.98
CA LYS A 72 -22.49 -34.34 -6.81
C LYS A 72 -23.99 -34.22 -6.57
N SER A 73 -24.55 -33.04 -6.84
CA SER A 73 -25.96 -32.72 -6.70
C SER A 73 -26.49 -32.16 -8.02
N GLY A 74 -27.51 -32.81 -8.58
CA GLY A 74 -28.08 -32.50 -9.90
C GLY A 74 -28.35 -33.80 -10.67
N SER A 75 -29.42 -33.84 -11.47
CA SER A 75 -29.80 -35.04 -12.24
C SER A 75 -29.14 -35.14 -13.61
N GLU A 76 -28.40 -34.11 -14.05
CA GLU A 76 -27.88 -34.03 -15.42
C GLU A 76 -26.41 -33.61 -15.45
N ASN A 77 -25.63 -34.18 -16.37
CA ASN A 77 -24.22 -33.84 -16.55
C ASN A 77 -24.07 -32.58 -17.41
N ASP A 78 -22.96 -31.87 -17.22
CA ASP A 78 -22.51 -30.91 -18.21
C ASP A 78 -21.73 -31.63 -19.32
N GLU A 79 -22.04 -31.32 -20.58
CA GLU A 79 -21.53 -32.05 -21.74
C GLU A 79 -20.90 -31.13 -22.79
N TYR A 80 -19.66 -31.44 -23.14
CA TYR A 80 -18.86 -30.72 -24.14
C TYR A 80 -18.58 -31.65 -25.32
N ASP A 81 -19.33 -31.48 -26.41
CA ASP A 81 -19.19 -32.29 -27.63
C ASP A 81 -18.03 -31.78 -28.50
N ALA A 82 -16.91 -32.53 -28.55
CA ALA A 82 -15.76 -32.25 -29.40
C ALA A 82 -15.11 -30.86 -29.24
N SER A 83 -15.49 -30.13 -28.19
CA SER A 83 -15.15 -28.73 -28.03
C SER A 83 -14.11 -28.48 -26.95
N VAL A 84 -13.75 -29.47 -26.14
CA VAL A 84 -12.70 -29.30 -25.13
C VAL A 84 -11.33 -29.26 -25.79
N ARG A 85 -10.56 -28.23 -25.47
CA ARG A 85 -9.12 -28.13 -25.76
C ARG A 85 -8.32 -28.77 -24.63
N GLU A 86 -8.67 -28.43 -23.39
CA GLU A 86 -7.97 -28.88 -22.19
C GLU A 86 -8.90 -28.85 -20.96
N ILE A 87 -8.59 -29.70 -19.98
CA ILE A 87 -9.15 -29.63 -18.63
C ILE A 87 -7.99 -29.44 -17.67
N SER A 88 -8.11 -28.45 -16.80
CA SER A 88 -7.07 -28.06 -15.88
C SER A 88 -7.65 -27.77 -14.50
N PHE A 89 -6.77 -27.60 -13.51
CA PHE A 89 -7.17 -27.42 -12.11
C PHE A 89 -6.48 -26.18 -11.54
N ALA A 90 -7.24 -25.35 -10.85
CA ALA A 90 -6.77 -24.22 -10.06
C ALA A 90 -6.89 -24.58 -8.57
N LYS A 91 -5.78 -24.44 -7.85
CA LYS A 91 -5.76 -24.65 -6.41
C LYS A 91 -6.37 -23.44 -5.71
N LYS A 92 -7.03 -23.66 -4.57
CA LYS A 92 -7.40 -22.58 -3.67
C LYS A 92 -6.17 -21.79 -3.23
N VAL A 93 -6.33 -20.49 -3.00
CA VAL A 93 -5.29 -19.58 -2.51
C VAL A 93 -4.60 -20.10 -1.25
N GLU A 94 -3.28 -19.94 -1.18
CA GLU A 94 -2.51 -20.21 0.04
C GLU A 94 -2.93 -19.22 1.14
N GLN A 95 -3.12 -19.70 2.38
CA GLN A 95 -3.64 -18.89 3.51
C GLN A 95 -2.57 -18.61 4.60
N GLY A 96 -1.32 -19.00 4.33
CA GLY A 96 -0.23 -19.01 5.30
C GLY A 96 -0.41 -20.09 6.37
N ALA A 97 0.71 -20.69 6.81
CA ALA A 97 0.69 -21.60 7.94
C ALA A 97 0.63 -20.80 9.26
N SER A 98 -0.20 -21.25 10.20
CA SER A 98 -0.14 -20.73 11.58
C SER A 98 1.03 -21.37 12.30
N GLY A 99 1.72 -20.60 13.14
CA GLY A 99 2.67 -21.14 14.09
C GLY A 99 1.98 -21.87 15.23
N ASP A 100 2.75 -22.69 15.93
CA ASP A 100 2.28 -23.47 17.07
C ASP A 100 2.46 -22.69 18.36
N PHE A 101 1.36 -22.50 19.11
CA PHE A 101 1.37 -21.90 20.44
C PHE A 101 0.29 -22.55 21.30
N ASN A 102 0.55 -22.58 22.61
CA ASN A 102 -0.41 -23.04 23.61
C ASN A 102 -0.74 -21.88 24.55
N ASN A 103 -1.99 -21.80 24.99
CA ASN A 103 -2.48 -20.73 25.86
C ASN A 103 -2.92 -21.29 27.23
N PRO A 104 -1.99 -21.84 28.06
CA PRO A 104 -2.34 -22.24 29.41
C PRO A 104 -2.80 -21.04 30.26
N ALA A 105 -3.43 -21.32 31.41
CA ALA A 105 -3.81 -20.26 32.33
C ALA A 105 -2.58 -19.51 32.88
N GLY A 106 -2.67 -18.19 33.01
CA GLY A 106 -1.63 -17.36 33.60
C GLY A 106 -0.51 -16.90 32.64
N VAL A 107 -0.61 -17.20 31.34
CA VAL A 107 0.29 -16.65 30.31
C VAL A 107 -0.44 -15.74 29.34
N ILE A 108 0.32 -14.95 28.57
CA ILE A 108 -0.19 -14.14 27.46
C ILE A 108 -0.98 -15.04 26.49
N GLN A 109 -2.18 -14.59 26.13
CA GLN A 109 -3.05 -15.32 25.22
C GLN A 109 -2.76 -14.90 23.78
N ILE A 110 -1.92 -15.68 23.08
CA ILE A 110 -1.63 -15.46 21.66
C ILE A 110 -2.89 -15.84 20.87
N THR A 111 -3.34 -14.96 19.98
CA THR A 111 -4.54 -15.16 19.16
C THR A 111 -4.21 -15.47 17.71
N GLU A 112 -3.04 -15.03 17.25
CA GLU A 112 -2.56 -15.28 15.90
C GLU A 112 -1.03 -15.22 15.89
N ALA A 113 -0.39 -16.14 15.15
CA ALA A 113 1.04 -16.08 14.89
C ALA A 113 1.33 -16.72 13.53
N LYS A 114 1.97 -15.99 12.61
CA LYS A 114 2.32 -16.50 11.27
C LYS A 114 3.70 -15.99 10.83
N GLY A 115 4.41 -16.82 10.07
CA GLY A 115 5.54 -16.38 9.27
C GLY A 115 5.07 -15.86 7.91
N TRP A 116 5.73 -14.83 7.39
CA TRP A 116 5.44 -14.18 6.12
C TRP A 116 6.73 -14.03 5.28
N GLN A 117 6.75 -13.13 4.31
CA GLN A 117 7.95 -12.80 3.54
C GLN A 117 8.92 -11.98 4.41
N GLU A 118 10.08 -12.56 4.70
CA GLU A 118 11.20 -11.97 5.47
C GLU A 118 10.79 -11.38 6.82
N SER A 119 9.70 -11.90 7.37
CA SER A 119 9.09 -11.39 8.57
C SER A 119 8.18 -12.43 9.23
N ALA A 120 7.86 -12.21 10.50
CA ALA A 120 6.85 -12.97 11.22
C ALA A 120 6.08 -12.02 12.13
N TYR A 121 4.80 -12.31 12.40
CA TYR A 121 3.99 -11.47 13.28
C TYR A 121 3.18 -12.29 14.28
N LEU A 122 2.92 -11.67 15.43
CA LEU A 122 2.09 -12.21 16.51
C LEU A 122 1.02 -11.19 16.88
N LYS A 123 -0.18 -11.67 17.23
CA LYS A 123 -1.23 -10.90 17.91
C LYS A 123 -1.59 -11.59 19.22
N TRP A 124 -1.88 -10.81 20.26
CA TRP A 124 -2.27 -11.34 21.57
C TRP A 124 -3.24 -10.41 22.32
N ALA A 125 -4.01 -10.99 23.23
CA ALA A 125 -4.90 -10.22 24.10
C ALA A 125 -4.12 -9.44 25.17
N PRO A 126 -4.67 -8.31 25.69
CA PRO A 126 -4.09 -7.62 26.84
C PRO A 126 -3.86 -8.55 28.03
N PHE A 127 -2.72 -8.38 28.70
CA PHE A 127 -2.33 -9.14 29.88
C PHE A 127 -2.42 -8.29 31.14
N GLU A 128 -2.99 -8.84 32.21
CA GLU A 128 -3.17 -8.14 33.48
C GLU A 128 -1.81 -7.75 34.10
N GLY A 129 -1.69 -6.50 34.55
CA GLY A 129 -0.44 -5.97 35.10
C GLY A 129 0.61 -5.56 34.06
N ALA A 130 0.41 -5.82 32.77
CA ALA A 130 1.31 -5.37 31.72
C ALA A 130 1.05 -3.90 31.34
N SER A 131 2.12 -3.09 31.32
CA SER A 131 2.15 -1.73 30.76
C SER A 131 2.71 -1.71 29.33
N SER A 132 3.53 -2.71 28.98
CA SER A 132 4.19 -2.92 27.69
C SER A 132 4.60 -4.39 27.53
N TYR A 133 5.25 -4.72 26.42
CA TYR A 133 5.73 -6.07 26.14
C TYR A 133 7.11 -6.04 25.51
N ASN A 134 7.95 -7.01 25.88
CA ASN A 134 9.18 -7.31 25.16
C ASN A 134 8.93 -8.52 24.25
N VAL A 135 9.47 -8.47 23.04
CA VAL A 135 9.36 -9.56 22.07
C VAL A 135 10.74 -10.00 21.64
N TYR A 136 10.95 -11.30 21.56
CA TYR A 136 12.23 -11.94 21.28
C TYR A 136 12.09 -12.91 20.11
N VAL A 137 13.04 -12.87 19.18
CA VAL A 137 13.27 -13.90 18.16
C VAL A 137 14.70 -14.40 18.33
N ASP A 138 14.89 -15.72 18.41
CA ASP A 138 16.20 -16.33 18.67
C ASP A 138 16.95 -15.67 19.85
N ASP A 139 16.22 -15.44 20.95
CA ASP A 139 16.67 -14.75 22.17
C ASP A 139 17.14 -13.29 21.99
N LYS A 140 17.00 -12.71 20.80
CA LYS A 140 17.26 -11.30 20.54
C LYS A 140 15.98 -10.51 20.68
N LYS A 141 16.01 -9.51 21.56
CA LYS A 141 14.93 -8.55 21.72
C LYS A 141 14.79 -7.70 20.45
N ILE A 142 13.58 -7.59 19.92
CA ILE A 142 13.29 -6.69 18.80
C ILE A 142 13.11 -5.25 19.30
N ASP A 143 13.21 -4.29 18.39
CA ASP A 143 12.95 -2.89 18.69
C ASP A 143 11.52 -2.68 19.21
N ALA A 144 11.37 -1.85 20.23
CA ALA A 144 10.08 -1.64 20.90
C ALA A 144 9.01 -1.08 19.94
N GLN A 145 9.39 -0.32 18.91
CA GLN A 145 8.50 0.25 17.90
C GLN A 145 7.81 -0.82 17.04
N LEU A 146 8.38 -2.01 16.98
CA LEU A 146 7.76 -3.15 16.32
C LEU A 146 6.66 -3.79 17.16
N VAL A 147 6.49 -3.40 18.43
CA VAL A 147 5.36 -3.76 19.28
C VAL A 147 4.35 -2.61 19.27
N ARG A 148 3.07 -2.93 19.05
CA ARG A 148 1.99 -1.95 18.90
C ARG A 148 0.72 -2.40 19.62
N GLN A 149 0.00 -1.42 20.14
CA GLN A 149 -1.33 -1.62 20.71
C GLN A 149 -2.39 -1.26 19.68
N TYR A 150 -3.41 -2.10 19.58
CA TYR A 150 -4.65 -1.89 18.85
C TYR A 150 -5.81 -1.87 19.85
N LYS A 151 -7.03 -1.57 19.39
CA LYS A 151 -8.20 -1.39 20.26
C LYS A 151 -8.46 -2.58 21.21
N SER A 152 -8.30 -3.80 20.74
CA SER A 152 -8.63 -5.03 21.48
C SER A 152 -7.46 -6.01 21.65
N TYR A 153 -6.30 -5.73 21.05
CA TYR A 153 -5.16 -6.63 21.04
C TYR A 153 -3.84 -5.87 20.94
N TYR A 154 -2.74 -6.58 21.13
CA TYR A 154 -1.39 -6.13 20.86
C TYR A 154 -0.80 -6.95 19.72
N ARG A 155 0.12 -6.34 18.97
CA ARG A 155 0.78 -6.97 17.83
C ARG A 155 2.28 -6.70 17.85
N ALA A 156 3.07 -7.65 17.37
CA ALA A 156 4.45 -7.44 17.01
C ALA A 156 4.78 -8.00 15.64
N ASP A 157 5.68 -7.32 14.92
CA ASP A 157 6.18 -7.76 13.61
C ASP A 157 7.71 -7.79 13.65
N VAL A 158 8.28 -8.97 13.50
CA VAL A 158 9.71 -9.20 13.39
C VAL A 158 10.08 -9.06 11.91
N LEU A 159 10.95 -8.12 11.57
CA LEU A 159 11.31 -7.80 10.18
C LEU A 159 12.79 -8.08 9.89
N GLY A 160 13.09 -8.39 8.63
CA GLY A 160 14.46 -8.64 8.18
C GLY A 160 14.95 -10.04 8.55
N LEU A 161 14.04 -11.01 8.58
CA LEU A 161 14.34 -12.41 8.81
C LEU A 161 14.77 -13.07 7.50
N LYS A 162 15.75 -13.96 7.62
CA LYS A 162 16.09 -14.87 6.53
C LYS A 162 14.99 -15.90 6.37
N GLU A 163 14.85 -16.48 5.19
CA GLU A 163 14.02 -17.67 5.00
C GLU A 163 14.41 -18.78 5.98
N GLY A 164 13.41 -19.34 6.65
CA GLY A 164 13.62 -20.29 7.74
C GLY A 164 12.38 -20.50 8.60
N THR A 165 12.56 -21.22 9.69
CA THR A 165 11.52 -21.46 10.69
C THR A 165 11.94 -20.87 12.01
N TYR A 166 11.06 -20.07 12.62
CA TYR A 166 11.39 -19.26 13.79
C TYR A 166 10.45 -19.54 14.96
N SER A 167 10.94 -19.20 16.16
CA SER A 167 10.11 -19.06 17.36
C SER A 167 10.19 -17.62 17.87
N VAL A 168 9.04 -17.06 18.25
CA VAL A 168 8.93 -15.71 18.77
C VAL A 168 8.26 -15.75 20.14
N LYS A 169 8.95 -15.20 21.14
CA LYS A 169 8.52 -15.15 22.54
C LYS A 169 8.08 -13.74 22.90
N VAL A 170 6.91 -13.60 23.50
CA VAL A 170 6.39 -12.34 24.06
C VAL A 170 6.39 -12.42 25.59
N VAL A 171 6.86 -11.36 26.24
CA VAL A 171 6.98 -11.25 27.70
C VAL A 171 6.28 -9.98 28.17
N PRO A 172 5.36 -10.06 29.16
CA PRO A 172 4.69 -8.88 29.70
C PRO A 172 5.66 -8.06 30.57
N VAL A 173 5.53 -6.74 30.53
CA VAL A 173 6.38 -5.80 31.27
C VAL A 173 5.49 -4.89 32.11
N ASN A 174 5.76 -4.76 33.41
CA ASN A 174 4.94 -3.95 34.33
C ASN A 174 5.22 -2.44 34.18
N ALA A 175 4.57 -1.61 35.00
CA ALA A 175 4.74 -0.16 34.96
C ALA A 175 6.16 0.32 35.33
N ASP A 176 6.91 -0.48 36.10
CA ASP A 176 8.30 -0.18 36.49
C ASP A 176 9.32 -0.58 35.41
N GLY A 177 8.87 -1.12 34.28
CA GLY A 177 9.72 -1.58 33.18
C GLY A 177 10.34 -2.96 33.41
N ALA A 178 9.91 -3.70 34.45
CA ALA A 178 10.38 -5.05 34.73
C ALA A 178 9.52 -6.09 33.99
N GLU A 179 10.18 -7.11 33.42
CA GLU A 179 9.47 -8.29 32.92
C GLU A 179 8.81 -9.04 34.07
N ILE A 180 7.55 -9.42 33.88
CA ILE A 180 6.78 -10.19 34.86
C ILE A 180 6.45 -11.58 34.32
N ALA A 181 6.01 -12.47 35.21
CA ALA A 181 5.56 -13.79 34.82
C ALA A 181 4.38 -13.71 33.83
N GLY A 182 4.30 -14.68 32.91
CA GLY A 182 3.24 -14.76 31.91
C GLY A 182 3.72 -14.75 30.46
N ALA A 183 5.02 -14.94 30.20
CA ALA A 183 5.54 -15.08 28.85
C ALA A 183 4.86 -16.21 28.07
N ASN A 184 4.71 -16.03 26.76
CA ASN A 184 4.26 -17.07 25.84
C ASN A 184 5.09 -17.06 24.55
N THR A 185 5.14 -18.20 23.85
CA THR A 185 5.95 -18.39 22.64
C THR A 185 5.11 -19.01 21.54
N ALA A 186 5.19 -18.43 20.35
CA ALA A 186 4.77 -19.09 19.11
C ALA A 186 6.00 -19.67 18.41
N SER A 187 5.89 -20.92 17.97
CA SER A 187 6.95 -21.67 17.29
C SER A 187 6.52 -22.08 15.89
N ASN A 188 7.40 -22.70 15.11
CA ASN A 188 7.10 -23.18 13.76
C ASN A 188 6.56 -22.10 12.80
N LEU A 189 7.02 -20.85 12.99
CA LEU A 189 6.68 -19.73 12.12
C LEU A 189 7.54 -19.83 10.85
N VAL A 190 6.92 -20.23 9.73
CA VAL A 190 7.61 -20.42 8.45
C VAL A 190 7.73 -19.10 7.70
N VAL A 191 8.95 -18.60 7.60
CA VAL A 191 9.32 -17.37 6.89
C VAL A 191 9.82 -17.73 5.50
N LYS A 192 9.34 -17.03 4.46
CA LYS A 192 9.78 -17.18 3.07
C LYS A 192 10.60 -15.97 2.63
N SER A 193 11.45 -16.11 1.60
CA SER A 193 12.09 -14.95 0.95
C SER A 193 11.09 -14.19 0.06
N TYR A 194 11.28 -12.88 -0.14
CA TYR A 194 10.65 -12.22 -1.28
C TYR A 194 11.25 -12.76 -2.61
N ASN A 195 10.43 -12.83 -3.65
CA ASN A 195 10.89 -13.19 -4.99
C ASN A 195 11.69 -12.01 -5.60
N ARG A 196 13.00 -12.19 -5.75
CA ARG A 196 13.95 -11.20 -6.30
C ARG A 196 14.23 -11.36 -7.80
N GLU A 197 13.37 -12.05 -8.53
CA GLU A 197 13.40 -12.07 -9.99
C GLU A 197 13.08 -10.68 -10.56
N GLY A 198 13.62 -10.35 -11.72
CA GLY A 198 13.41 -9.04 -12.35
C GLY A 198 14.68 -8.23 -12.58
N PHE A 199 14.56 -7.22 -13.44
CA PHE A 199 15.71 -6.38 -13.81
C PHE A 199 16.29 -5.55 -12.66
N ALA A 200 15.57 -5.28 -11.58
CA ALA A 200 16.11 -4.55 -10.43
C ALA A 200 17.32 -5.28 -9.81
N HIS A 201 17.33 -6.61 -9.86
CA HIS A 201 18.39 -7.47 -9.32
C HIS A 201 19.35 -8.00 -10.39
N PHE A 202 19.13 -7.67 -11.67
CA PHE A 202 19.97 -8.18 -12.74
C PHE A 202 21.38 -7.62 -12.65
N LYS A 203 22.36 -8.52 -12.41
CA LYS A 203 23.78 -8.17 -12.18
C LYS A 203 23.95 -7.14 -11.07
N TYR A 204 23.06 -7.17 -10.07
CA TYR A 204 23.06 -6.23 -8.96
C TYR A 204 22.67 -6.92 -7.66
N ASP A 205 23.53 -6.82 -6.65
CA ASP A 205 23.29 -7.44 -5.35
C ASP A 205 22.82 -6.41 -4.31
N GLY A 206 21.68 -6.73 -3.69
CA GLY A 206 21.09 -5.98 -2.59
C GLY A 206 20.60 -4.59 -3.01
N VAL A 207 19.37 -4.52 -3.54
CA VAL A 207 18.66 -3.25 -3.72
C VAL A 207 18.27 -2.69 -2.34
N GLY A 208 18.47 -1.39 -2.11
CA GLY A 208 18.08 -0.73 -0.85
C GLY A 208 18.98 -1.10 0.34
N ALA A 209 18.37 -1.31 1.51
CA ALA A 209 19.02 -1.55 2.79
C ALA A 209 19.26 -3.03 3.14
N TYR A 210 18.70 -3.94 2.34
CA TYR A 210 18.67 -5.37 2.63
C TYR A 210 19.59 -6.20 1.71
N ASN A 211 20.08 -7.32 2.23
CA ASN A 211 20.76 -8.35 1.46
C ASN A 211 19.74 -9.18 0.65
N HIS A 212 20.23 -10.01 -0.28
CA HIS A 212 19.37 -10.92 -1.04
C HIS A 212 18.74 -12.05 -0.21
N ASP A 213 19.25 -12.31 0.99
CA ASP A 213 18.67 -13.29 1.91
C ASP A 213 17.67 -12.66 2.90
N GLY A 214 17.32 -11.38 2.72
CA GLY A 214 16.31 -10.69 3.50
C GLY A 214 16.79 -10.05 4.80
N THR A 215 18.06 -10.23 5.20
CA THR A 215 18.60 -9.55 6.38
C THR A 215 19.04 -8.13 6.06
N LEU A 216 19.05 -7.23 7.05
CA LEU A 216 19.67 -5.92 6.90
C LEU A 216 21.16 -6.05 6.56
N LYS A 217 21.65 -5.14 5.71
CA LYS A 217 23.09 -4.99 5.45
C LYS A 217 23.83 -4.59 6.73
N THR A 218 25.08 -5.01 6.84
CA THR A 218 25.96 -4.58 7.95
C THR A 218 26.04 -3.06 8.02
N GLY A 219 25.80 -2.50 9.21
CA GLY A 219 25.82 -1.06 9.45
C GLY A 219 24.61 -0.32 8.89
N ALA A 220 23.57 -1.02 8.43
CA ALA A 220 22.33 -0.38 8.00
C ALA A 220 21.68 0.38 9.17
N LYS A 221 21.25 1.61 8.90
CA LYS A 221 20.44 2.42 9.82
C LYS A 221 18.99 1.98 9.70
N VAL A 222 18.26 1.94 10.82
CA VAL A 222 16.82 1.67 10.85
C VAL A 222 16.14 2.84 11.55
N LEU A 223 15.18 3.47 10.87
CA LEU A 223 14.43 4.60 11.37
C LEU A 223 12.94 4.29 11.36
N TYR A 224 12.26 4.53 12.49
CA TYR A 224 10.83 4.31 12.64
C TYR A 224 10.05 5.60 12.37
N ILE A 225 9.20 5.55 11.35
CA ILE A 225 8.42 6.69 10.87
C ILE A 225 6.95 6.50 11.26
N THR A 226 6.45 7.41 12.08
CA THR A 226 5.05 7.51 12.47
C THR A 226 4.58 8.94 12.17
N ALA A 227 3.27 9.19 12.30
CA ALA A 227 2.74 10.55 12.26
C ALA A 227 3.40 11.51 13.28
N ARG A 228 3.90 10.99 14.41
CA ARG A 228 4.58 11.82 15.45
C ARG A 228 6.08 11.95 15.21
N SER A 229 6.73 10.94 14.65
CA SER A 229 8.18 10.92 14.48
C SER A 229 8.66 11.46 13.13
N ALA A 230 7.82 11.55 12.10
CA ALA A 230 8.25 11.95 10.77
C ALA A 230 9.00 13.31 10.72
N LYS A 231 8.64 14.28 11.58
CA LYS A 231 9.34 15.58 11.71
C LYS A 231 10.59 15.55 12.59
N THR A 232 10.69 14.58 13.48
CA THR A 232 11.62 14.60 14.62
C THR A 232 12.63 13.46 14.61
N VAL A 233 12.43 12.46 13.75
CA VAL A 233 13.37 11.37 13.52
C VAL A 233 14.72 11.95 13.10
N SER A 234 15.80 11.44 13.66
CA SER A 234 17.14 11.97 13.40
C SER A 234 18.18 10.88 13.26
N THR A 235 19.22 11.17 12.48
CA THR A 235 20.41 10.33 12.35
C THR A 235 21.59 11.18 11.91
N THR A 236 22.81 10.71 12.20
CA THR A 236 24.01 11.27 11.58
C THR A 236 24.08 10.88 10.10
N VAL A 237 24.39 11.84 9.23
CA VAL A 237 24.61 11.66 7.79
C VAL A 237 25.94 12.32 7.40
N ASN A 238 26.72 11.66 6.54
CA ASN A 238 27.91 12.26 5.96
C ASN A 238 27.55 13.13 4.74
N THR A 239 27.53 14.45 4.91
CA THR A 239 27.27 15.42 3.82
C THR A 239 28.55 15.94 3.16
N GLY A 240 29.71 15.36 3.52
CA GLY A 240 31.06 15.95 3.41
C GLY A 240 31.71 16.18 4.78
N LYS A 241 30.87 16.20 5.83
CA LYS A 241 31.19 16.10 7.25
C LYS A 241 30.06 15.34 7.93
N LEU A 242 30.32 14.77 9.12
CA LEU A 242 29.27 14.11 9.91
C LEU A 242 28.37 15.16 10.56
N GLU A 243 27.08 15.13 10.24
CA GLU A 243 26.07 16.05 10.77
C GLU A 243 24.83 15.28 11.22
N THR A 244 24.23 15.67 12.34
CA THR A 244 22.92 15.14 12.75
C THR A 244 21.83 15.86 11.97
N ILE A 245 21.08 15.09 11.18
CA ILE A 245 19.96 15.58 10.38
C ILE A 245 18.66 15.10 11.01
N THR A 246 17.65 15.97 11.07
CA THR A 246 16.34 15.70 11.69
C THR A 246 15.23 15.96 10.68
N GLY A 247 14.24 15.07 10.64
CA GLY A 247 13.13 15.08 9.68
C GLY A 247 13.32 14.06 8.55
N LEU A 248 12.25 13.40 8.15
CA LEU A 248 12.28 12.34 7.14
C LEU A 248 12.80 12.84 5.79
N GLN A 249 12.19 13.88 5.22
CA GLN A 249 12.62 14.43 3.93
C GLN A 249 14.01 15.05 4.05
N SER A 250 14.32 15.73 5.15
CA SER A 250 15.64 16.30 5.42
C SER A 250 16.75 15.24 5.40
N ILE A 251 16.51 14.07 6.00
CA ILE A 251 17.46 12.94 5.97
C ILE A 251 17.62 12.43 4.54
N ILE A 252 16.53 12.26 3.79
CA ILE A 252 16.60 11.81 2.38
C ILE A 252 17.41 12.82 1.54
N ASP A 253 17.14 14.12 1.69
CA ASP A 253 17.83 15.20 1.00
C ASP A 253 19.34 15.18 1.28
N ALA A 254 19.75 14.88 2.51
CA ALA A 254 21.16 14.84 2.90
C ALA A 254 21.98 13.77 2.16
N TYR A 255 21.36 12.65 1.76
CA TYR A 255 22.02 11.62 0.94
C TYR A 255 22.21 12.03 -0.52
N SER A 256 21.48 13.05 -1.00
CA SER A 256 21.48 13.44 -2.42
C SER A 256 22.86 13.79 -2.98
N LYS A 257 23.80 14.18 -2.11
CA LYS A 257 25.20 14.50 -2.47
C LYS A 257 26.07 13.27 -2.75
N GLY A 258 25.58 12.05 -2.48
CA GLY A 258 26.29 10.78 -2.70
C GLY A 258 27.53 10.58 -1.82
N LYS A 259 27.65 11.36 -0.72
CA LYS A 259 28.76 11.29 0.23
C LYS A 259 28.53 10.24 1.32
N ASP A 260 27.30 10.13 1.81
CA ASP A 260 26.87 9.00 2.62
C ASP A 260 26.30 7.91 1.70
N LYS A 261 26.74 6.67 1.91
CA LYS A 261 26.25 5.47 1.21
C LYS A 261 25.79 4.40 2.20
N THR A 262 25.72 4.74 3.49
CA THR A 262 25.27 3.84 4.55
C THR A 262 23.86 3.38 4.21
N PRO A 263 23.59 2.07 4.13
CA PRO A 263 22.24 1.60 3.86
C PRO A 263 21.27 2.07 4.95
N ILE A 264 20.03 2.40 4.58
CA ILE A 264 19.05 2.93 5.53
C ILE A 264 17.64 2.43 5.21
N ALA A 265 16.98 1.86 6.23
CA ALA A 265 15.60 1.41 6.17
C ALA A 265 14.70 2.40 6.94
N PHE A 266 13.69 2.93 6.26
CA PHE A 266 12.62 3.72 6.84
C PHE A 266 11.40 2.82 7.04
N ARG A 267 11.09 2.50 8.29
CA ARG A 267 9.99 1.63 8.72
C ARG A 267 8.77 2.48 9.06
N PHE A 268 7.77 2.48 8.19
CA PHE A 268 6.53 3.23 8.40
C PHE A 268 5.55 2.42 9.25
N ILE A 269 4.99 3.06 10.27
CA ILE A 269 4.04 2.45 11.20
C ILE A 269 2.75 3.27 11.21
N GLY A 270 1.64 2.60 10.89
CA GLY A 270 0.32 3.22 10.81
C GLY A 270 0.20 4.21 9.64
N LYS A 271 -0.69 5.19 9.79
CA LYS A 271 -0.96 6.22 8.77
C LYS A 271 -0.02 7.41 8.95
N ILE A 272 0.76 7.73 7.92
CA ILE A 272 1.57 8.94 7.82
C ILE A 272 0.92 9.83 6.74
N SER A 273 0.48 11.02 7.13
CA SER A 273 -0.16 11.98 6.24
C SER A 273 0.85 13.02 5.74
N LEU A 274 0.55 13.68 4.62
CA LEU A 274 1.38 14.76 4.08
C LEU A 274 1.71 15.84 5.13
N SER A 275 0.76 16.17 6.01
CA SER A 275 0.93 17.15 7.10
C SER A 275 1.90 16.72 8.19
N ASP A 276 2.22 15.43 8.28
CA ASP A 276 3.08 14.84 9.30
C ASP A 276 4.55 14.94 8.91
N LEU A 277 4.87 15.18 7.63
CA LEU A 277 6.23 15.30 7.14
C LEU A 277 6.88 16.62 7.58
N ASP A 278 8.21 16.65 7.73
CA ASP A 278 8.99 17.86 7.99
C ASP A 278 8.85 18.86 6.82
N HIS A 279 9.06 18.37 5.61
CA HIS A 279 8.73 19.05 4.35
C HIS A 279 8.63 18.03 3.22
N ILE A 280 8.34 18.51 2.01
CA ILE A 280 8.42 17.73 0.78
C ILE A 280 9.38 18.40 -0.18
N SER A 281 10.18 17.61 -0.89
CA SER A 281 11.11 18.10 -1.91
C SER A 281 10.52 17.99 -3.34
N SER A 282 9.28 17.50 -3.47
CA SER A 282 8.48 17.54 -4.69
C SER A 282 7.08 18.06 -4.40
N SER A 283 6.70 19.23 -4.94
CA SER A 283 5.33 19.73 -4.81
C SER A 283 4.32 18.98 -5.68
N ALA A 284 4.79 18.26 -6.71
CA ALA A 284 3.95 17.43 -7.58
C ALA A 284 3.65 16.08 -6.94
N GLU A 285 4.66 15.47 -6.29
CA GLU A 285 4.57 14.07 -5.85
C GLU A 285 4.58 13.91 -4.33
N GLY A 286 5.37 14.70 -3.60
CA GLY A 286 5.62 14.50 -2.18
C GLY A 286 7.08 14.22 -1.87
N LEU A 287 7.37 13.05 -1.29
CA LEU A 287 8.73 12.71 -0.88
C LEU A 287 9.63 12.56 -2.12
N GLN A 288 10.77 13.24 -2.14
CA GLN A 288 11.73 13.14 -3.24
C GLN A 288 12.99 12.40 -2.80
N ILE A 289 13.34 11.35 -3.54
CA ILE A 289 14.60 10.64 -3.48
C ILE A 289 15.41 11.07 -4.70
N LYS A 290 16.40 11.92 -4.48
CA LYS A 290 17.23 12.46 -5.56
C LYS A 290 18.69 12.19 -5.25
N GLY A 291 19.51 11.84 -6.25
CA GLY A 291 20.95 11.79 -6.04
C GLY A 291 21.70 10.77 -6.86
N ALA A 292 22.37 9.83 -6.18
CA ALA A 292 23.20 8.79 -6.78
C ALA A 292 22.82 7.43 -6.18
N LYS A 293 23.79 6.59 -5.80
CA LYS A 293 23.51 5.34 -5.06
C LYS A 293 23.02 5.66 -3.64
N MET A 294 21.72 5.48 -3.42
CA MET A 294 21.00 5.86 -2.20
C MET A 294 21.02 4.75 -1.13
N ASN A 295 20.89 3.48 -1.54
CA ASN A 295 20.75 2.32 -0.63
C ASN A 295 19.62 2.50 0.41
N MET A 296 18.47 2.99 -0.04
CA MET A 296 17.31 3.27 0.81
C MET A 296 16.24 2.19 0.63
N THR A 297 15.66 1.72 1.73
CA THR A 297 14.43 0.92 1.72
C THR A 297 13.34 1.70 2.45
N PHE A 298 12.17 1.81 1.84
CA PHE A 298 10.94 2.32 2.45
C PHE A 298 10.02 1.13 2.66
N GLU A 299 9.83 0.71 3.91
CA GLU A 299 9.07 -0.50 4.24
C GLU A 299 7.95 -0.22 5.25
N GLY A 300 6.78 -0.80 5.03
CA GLY A 300 5.71 -0.75 6.02
C GLY A 300 5.83 -1.86 7.07
N VAL A 301 5.42 -1.54 8.29
CA VAL A 301 5.33 -2.50 9.40
C VAL A 301 3.87 -2.90 9.62
N GLY A 302 3.59 -4.20 9.58
CA GLY A 302 2.23 -4.73 9.72
C GLY A 302 1.43 -4.67 8.43
N ASP A 303 0.10 -4.77 8.56
CA ASP A 303 -0.87 -4.72 7.46
C ASP A 303 -1.52 -3.33 7.30
N ASP A 304 -1.20 -2.36 8.16
CA ASP A 304 -1.86 -1.05 8.24
C ASP A 304 -0.91 0.14 8.06
N ALA A 305 0.32 -0.10 7.58
CA ALA A 305 1.25 0.96 7.20
C ALA A 305 0.78 1.67 5.92
N THR A 306 0.62 3.00 6.00
CA THR A 306 -0.03 3.79 4.94
C THR A 306 0.62 5.16 4.80
N VAL A 307 0.89 5.53 3.55
CA VAL A 307 1.19 6.89 3.10
C VAL A 307 -0.10 7.52 2.58
N TYR A 308 -0.45 8.71 3.09
CA TYR A 308 -1.72 9.37 2.78
C TYR A 308 -1.53 10.82 2.32
N GLY A 309 -2.05 11.16 1.15
CA GLY A 309 -2.01 12.52 0.63
C GLY A 309 -0.72 12.88 -0.12
N PHE A 310 0.19 11.92 -0.32
CA PHE A 310 1.45 12.10 -1.05
C PHE A 310 1.93 10.79 -1.67
N GLY A 311 2.90 10.87 -2.57
CA GLY A 311 3.61 9.78 -3.21
C GLY A 311 5.13 10.03 -3.19
N PHE A 312 5.85 9.36 -4.09
CA PHE A 312 7.31 9.40 -4.16
C PHE A 312 7.82 9.80 -5.54
N LEU A 313 8.81 10.71 -5.58
CA LEU A 313 9.55 11.09 -6.78
C LEU A 313 11.00 10.60 -6.70
N LEU A 314 11.45 9.84 -7.68
CA LEU A 314 12.84 9.42 -7.81
C LEU A 314 13.53 10.15 -8.96
N ARG A 315 14.69 10.76 -8.68
CA ARG A 315 15.55 11.43 -9.68
C ARG A 315 17.01 11.02 -9.52
N ASN A 316 17.60 10.43 -10.55
CA ASN A 316 19.00 9.96 -10.60
C ASN A 316 19.32 8.94 -9.49
N ALA A 317 18.30 8.32 -8.89
CA ALA A 317 18.45 7.47 -7.73
C ALA A 317 18.82 6.06 -8.17
N THR A 318 19.78 5.46 -7.45
CA THR A 318 20.15 4.05 -7.63
C THR A 318 20.03 3.29 -6.32
N SER A 319 19.58 2.03 -6.36
CA SER A 319 19.42 1.17 -5.17
C SER A 319 18.36 1.69 -4.21
N VAL A 320 17.10 1.59 -4.63
CA VAL A 320 15.93 1.99 -3.82
C VAL A 320 14.88 0.89 -3.82
N GLU A 321 14.39 0.52 -2.64
CA GLU A 321 13.36 -0.51 -2.45
C GLU A 321 12.14 0.11 -1.78
N PHE A 322 10.94 -0.23 -2.26
CA PHE A 322 9.66 0.13 -1.66
C PHE A 322 8.87 -1.15 -1.43
N ARG A 323 8.42 -1.37 -0.19
CA ARG A 323 7.65 -2.57 0.14
C ARG A 323 6.63 -2.44 1.23
N ASN A 324 5.58 -3.26 1.15
CA ASN A 324 4.59 -3.43 2.22
C ASN A 324 3.92 -2.12 2.67
N LEU A 325 3.66 -1.18 1.74
CA LEU A 325 2.98 0.09 2.04
C LEU A 325 1.73 0.26 1.19
N ALA A 326 0.72 0.91 1.78
CA ALA A 326 -0.37 1.48 1.02
C ALA A 326 -0.06 2.93 0.66
N ILE A 327 -0.40 3.34 -0.56
CA ILE A 327 -0.43 4.74 -0.97
C ILE A 327 -1.87 5.11 -1.29
N MET A 328 -2.41 6.10 -0.58
CA MET A 328 -3.77 6.59 -0.73
C MET A 328 -3.76 8.09 -1.00
N ARG A 329 -4.59 8.54 -1.94
CA ARG A 329 -4.76 9.96 -2.26
C ARG A 329 -3.42 10.65 -2.57
N CYS A 330 -2.53 9.97 -3.31
CA CYS A 330 -1.30 10.59 -3.80
C CYS A 330 -1.61 11.88 -4.57
N LEU A 331 -0.61 12.74 -4.68
CA LEU A 331 -0.76 14.05 -5.32
C LEU A 331 -0.98 13.90 -6.83
N ASP A 332 0.08 13.85 -7.63
CA ASP A 332 -0.01 13.55 -9.06
C ASP A 332 0.13 12.03 -9.27
N ASP A 333 1.32 11.48 -9.01
CA ASP A 333 1.64 10.06 -9.11
C ASP A 333 1.86 9.43 -7.71
N ALA A 334 1.57 8.13 -7.56
CA ALA A 334 1.93 7.41 -6.34
C ALA A 334 3.45 7.13 -6.29
N MET A 335 4.01 6.71 -7.43
CA MET A 335 5.43 6.49 -7.67
C MET A 335 5.81 7.10 -9.02
N SER A 336 6.64 8.15 -9.00
CA SER A 336 7.14 8.84 -10.19
C SER A 336 8.65 8.66 -10.30
N LEU A 337 9.12 7.91 -11.30
CA LEU A 337 10.53 7.70 -11.58
C LEU A 337 10.92 8.57 -12.77
N ASP A 338 11.29 9.81 -12.50
CA ASP A 338 11.69 10.83 -13.49
C ASP A 338 12.87 11.60 -12.91
N THR A 339 14.14 11.34 -13.25
CA THR A 339 14.77 10.80 -14.48
C THR A 339 16.00 9.97 -14.09
N ASP A 340 16.51 9.13 -14.98
CA ASP A 340 17.81 8.42 -14.85
C ASP A 340 17.96 7.56 -13.58
N ASN A 341 16.89 6.89 -13.17
CA ASN A 341 16.92 5.99 -12.02
C ASN A 341 17.42 4.60 -12.41
N SER A 342 18.05 3.86 -11.49
CA SER A 342 18.41 2.47 -11.75
C SER A 342 18.34 1.53 -10.54
N HIS A 343 18.05 0.25 -10.76
CA HIS A 343 17.94 -0.74 -9.69
C HIS A 343 16.96 -0.30 -8.60
N VAL A 344 15.70 -0.13 -9.01
CA VAL A 344 14.59 0.21 -8.13
C VAL A 344 13.61 -0.96 -8.10
N TRP A 345 13.24 -1.37 -6.89
CA TRP A 345 12.30 -2.47 -6.67
C TRP A 345 11.07 -1.96 -5.92
N ILE A 346 9.91 -2.08 -6.55
CA ILE A 346 8.62 -1.64 -6.01
C ILE A 346 7.76 -2.89 -5.88
N HIS A 347 7.55 -3.37 -4.64
CA HIS A 347 6.89 -4.65 -4.47
C HIS A 347 6.00 -4.79 -3.24
N ASN A 348 4.99 -5.66 -3.30
CA ASN A 348 4.06 -5.88 -2.19
C ASN A 348 3.40 -4.58 -1.68
N MET A 349 3.11 -3.65 -2.61
CA MET A 349 2.45 -2.38 -2.32
C MET A 349 0.96 -2.46 -2.64
N ASP A 350 0.14 -1.70 -1.89
CA ASP A 350 -1.25 -1.42 -2.27
C ASP A 350 -1.35 0.02 -2.81
N PHE A 351 -1.74 0.18 -4.07
CA PHE A 351 -1.94 1.48 -4.68
C PHE A 351 -3.43 1.77 -4.85
N PHE A 352 -3.95 2.73 -4.09
CA PHE A 352 -5.34 3.18 -4.18
C PHE A 352 -5.46 4.44 -5.04
N TYR A 353 -6.68 4.99 -5.15
CA TYR A 353 -6.93 6.23 -5.89
C TYR A 353 -5.97 7.36 -5.54
N GLY A 354 -5.47 8.05 -6.57
CA GLY A 354 -4.85 9.36 -6.43
C GLY A 354 -5.88 10.45 -6.19
N LYS A 355 -5.40 11.67 -6.00
CA LYS A 355 -6.25 12.86 -5.97
C LYS A 355 -6.82 13.10 -7.37
N LYS A 356 -8.10 13.47 -7.45
CA LYS A 356 -8.72 13.84 -8.73
C LYS A 356 -7.90 14.93 -9.44
N GLY A 357 -7.48 14.63 -10.66
CA GLY A 357 -6.75 15.56 -11.54
C GLY A 357 -7.68 16.46 -12.35
N GLY A 358 -7.09 17.24 -13.26
CA GLY A 358 -7.80 18.22 -14.08
C GLY A 358 -8.42 17.65 -15.37
N ALA A 359 -7.90 16.52 -15.87
CA ALA A 359 -8.39 15.89 -17.10
C ALA A 359 -9.56 14.93 -16.84
N ALA A 360 -10.36 14.66 -17.87
CA ALA A 360 -11.55 13.81 -17.76
C ALA A 360 -11.22 12.36 -17.35
N ASP A 361 -10.05 11.85 -17.77
CA ASP A 361 -9.51 10.53 -17.45
C ASP A 361 -8.77 10.50 -16.10
N GLN A 362 -8.78 11.60 -15.32
CA GLN A 362 -8.07 11.73 -14.05
C GLN A 362 -9.00 11.70 -12.83
N ALA A 363 -10.19 11.13 -12.96
CA ALA A 363 -11.13 11.01 -11.84
C ALA A 363 -10.57 10.20 -10.66
N LYS A 364 -9.73 9.20 -10.97
CA LYS A 364 -9.07 8.28 -10.03
C LYS A 364 -7.59 8.63 -9.74
N GLY A 365 -7.11 9.80 -10.16
CA GLY A 365 -5.67 10.19 -10.13
C GLY A 365 -5.07 10.40 -11.52
N ASP A 366 -3.86 10.97 -11.61
CA ASP A 366 -3.05 10.89 -12.83
C ASP A 366 -2.39 9.52 -12.94
N GLY A 367 -1.06 9.40 -12.84
CA GLY A 367 -0.37 8.11 -12.86
C GLY A 367 -0.38 7.43 -11.49
N THR A 368 -0.10 6.12 -11.50
CA THR A 368 0.12 5.36 -10.25
C THR A 368 1.60 5.00 -10.14
N VAL A 369 2.12 4.16 -11.03
CA VAL A 369 3.56 3.85 -11.11
C VAL A 369 4.10 4.27 -12.48
N ASP A 370 4.71 5.45 -12.53
CA ASP A 370 5.18 6.05 -13.77
C ASP A 370 6.72 5.99 -13.86
N ILE A 371 7.22 5.29 -14.87
CA ILE A 371 8.66 5.09 -15.14
C ILE A 371 9.04 5.86 -16.40
N LYS A 372 9.83 6.91 -16.23
CA LYS A 372 10.07 7.93 -17.25
C LYS A 372 11.57 8.20 -17.41
N ALA A 373 11.92 8.85 -18.52
CA ALA A 373 13.18 9.55 -18.74
C ALA A 373 14.42 8.73 -18.38
N ASN A 374 14.73 7.70 -19.19
CA ASN A 374 15.92 6.85 -19.06
C ASN A 374 16.09 6.12 -17.72
N SER A 375 15.02 5.93 -16.96
CA SER A 375 15.02 4.99 -15.83
C SER A 375 15.15 3.55 -16.33
N GLN A 376 16.05 2.75 -15.75
CA GLN A 376 16.43 1.41 -16.24
C GLN A 376 16.54 0.42 -15.09
N TYR A 377 16.47 -0.87 -15.36
CA TYR A 377 16.62 -1.91 -14.32
C TYR A 377 15.62 -1.73 -13.18
N ILE A 378 14.34 -1.62 -13.54
CA ILE A 378 13.24 -1.43 -12.60
C ILE A 378 12.39 -2.69 -12.55
N THR A 379 11.92 -3.04 -11.36
CA THR A 379 11.00 -4.16 -11.16
C THR A 379 9.81 -3.73 -10.33
N VAL A 380 8.62 -3.92 -10.88
CA VAL A 380 7.32 -3.68 -10.26
C VAL A 380 6.67 -5.04 -10.04
N ALA A 381 6.65 -5.53 -8.81
CA ALA A 381 6.33 -6.93 -8.52
C ALA A 381 5.33 -7.12 -7.38
N TYR A 382 4.40 -8.06 -7.47
CA TYR A 382 3.48 -8.37 -6.35
C TYR A 382 2.75 -7.11 -5.81
N ASN A 383 2.47 -6.11 -6.63
CA ASN A 383 1.69 -4.95 -6.18
C ASN A 383 0.21 -5.13 -6.53
N ARG A 384 -0.67 -4.58 -5.70
CA ARG A 384 -2.10 -4.48 -6.02
C ARG A 384 -2.45 -3.05 -6.41
N PHE A 385 -2.90 -2.89 -7.64
CA PHE A 385 -3.43 -1.66 -8.21
C PHE A 385 -4.94 -1.67 -8.01
N TRP A 386 -5.40 -1.00 -6.96
CA TRP A 386 -6.79 -0.96 -6.53
C TRP A 386 -7.56 0.10 -7.30
N ASP A 387 -8.28 -0.35 -8.33
CA ASP A 387 -9.23 0.44 -9.09
C ASP A 387 -8.61 1.74 -9.66
N ASN A 388 -7.35 1.71 -10.09
CA ASN A 388 -6.66 2.91 -10.57
C ASN A 388 -7.12 3.30 -11.98
N GLY A 389 -7.19 4.61 -12.28
CA GLY A 389 -7.53 5.06 -13.63
C GLY A 389 -6.40 4.82 -14.65
N LYS A 390 -5.17 5.18 -14.28
CA LYS A 390 -3.97 4.99 -15.11
C LYS A 390 -2.89 4.33 -14.25
N ALA A 391 -2.74 3.02 -14.41
CA ALA A 391 -1.89 2.23 -13.53
C ALA A 391 -0.39 2.52 -13.74
N SER A 392 0.08 2.62 -14.98
CA SER A 392 1.50 2.81 -15.24
C SER A 392 1.84 3.34 -16.63
N MET A 393 2.61 4.42 -16.68
CA MET A 393 3.37 4.83 -17.86
C MET A 393 4.79 4.28 -17.82
N CYS A 394 5.28 3.73 -18.93
CA CYS A 394 6.64 3.22 -19.06
C CYS A 394 7.32 3.78 -20.32
N GLY A 395 8.06 4.87 -20.13
CA GLY A 395 8.73 5.66 -21.17
C GLY A 395 7.94 6.87 -21.64
N MET A 396 8.67 7.88 -22.13
CA MET A 396 8.14 9.16 -22.58
C MET A 396 8.34 9.38 -24.08
N LYS A 397 9.49 9.89 -24.52
CA LYS A 397 9.66 10.33 -25.93
C LYS A 397 11.10 10.29 -26.41
N THR A 398 12.04 10.68 -25.55
CA THR A 398 13.42 11.00 -25.95
C THR A 398 14.45 10.06 -25.32
N GLU A 399 14.00 8.95 -24.74
CA GLU A 399 14.90 7.95 -24.18
C GLU A 399 15.86 7.42 -25.26
N SER A 400 17.12 7.24 -24.87
CA SER A 400 18.24 7.06 -25.81
C SER A 400 18.74 5.61 -25.93
N GLY A 401 18.24 4.69 -25.11
CA GLY A 401 18.64 3.28 -25.13
C GLY A 401 17.48 2.35 -24.75
N PRO A 402 17.63 1.03 -25.00
CA PRO A 402 16.69 0.07 -24.45
C PRO A 402 16.81 0.12 -22.92
N ASN A 403 15.75 0.54 -22.25
CA ASN A 403 15.67 0.50 -20.81
C ASN A 403 14.87 -0.75 -20.41
N TYR A 404 15.49 -1.62 -19.61
CA TYR A 404 14.95 -2.93 -19.26
C TYR A 404 14.10 -2.86 -17.99
N ILE A 405 12.82 -3.20 -18.11
CA ILE A 405 11.82 -3.08 -17.04
C ILE A 405 11.08 -4.41 -16.87
N THR A 406 10.71 -4.75 -15.63
CA THR A 406 9.91 -5.94 -15.32
C THR A 406 8.63 -5.57 -14.58
N TYR A 407 7.52 -6.17 -15.00
CA TYR A 407 6.28 -6.24 -14.23
C TYR A 407 5.92 -7.70 -14.01
N HIS A 408 5.83 -8.17 -12.76
CA HIS A 408 5.38 -9.53 -12.51
C HIS A 408 4.53 -9.71 -11.27
N HIS A 409 3.61 -10.67 -11.31
CA HIS A 409 2.75 -11.00 -10.17
C HIS A 409 1.94 -9.82 -9.63
N ASN A 410 1.77 -8.75 -10.41
CA ASN A 410 0.93 -7.63 -10.01
C ASN A 410 -0.54 -8.00 -10.19
N TRP A 411 -1.38 -7.47 -9.31
CA TRP A 411 -2.82 -7.52 -9.41
C TRP A 411 -3.34 -6.18 -9.92
N PHE A 412 -3.75 -6.12 -11.18
CA PHE A 412 -4.45 -4.99 -11.76
C PHE A 412 -5.95 -5.15 -11.52
N ASP A 413 -6.35 -4.84 -10.29
CA ASP A 413 -7.68 -5.07 -9.75
C ASP A 413 -8.62 -3.93 -10.13
N HIS A 414 -9.46 -4.15 -11.15
CA HIS A 414 -10.45 -3.18 -11.64
C HIS A 414 -9.86 -1.85 -12.15
N SER A 415 -8.56 -1.81 -12.45
CA SER A 415 -7.95 -0.61 -13.02
C SER A 415 -8.50 -0.34 -14.44
N ASP A 416 -8.57 0.93 -14.86
CA ASP A 416 -9.18 1.30 -16.15
C ASP A 416 -8.21 1.09 -17.33
N SER A 417 -6.97 1.60 -17.21
CA SER A 417 -6.03 1.67 -18.34
C SER A 417 -4.55 1.67 -17.93
N ARG A 418 -3.67 1.44 -18.92
CA ARG A 418 -2.21 1.55 -18.81
C ARG A 418 -1.60 0.54 -17.83
N MET A 419 -1.71 -0.76 -18.07
CA MET A 419 -1.17 -1.80 -17.18
C MET A 419 -0.04 -2.65 -17.82
N ALA A 420 0.99 -2.10 -18.47
CA ALA A 420 1.42 -0.70 -18.58
C ALA A 420 1.19 -0.13 -19.99
N ARG A 421 1.22 1.20 -20.14
CA ARG A 421 1.45 1.83 -21.46
C ARG A 421 2.93 2.03 -21.67
N ILE A 422 3.50 1.31 -22.62
CA ILE A 422 4.94 1.20 -22.84
C ILE A 422 5.31 1.92 -24.13
N ARG A 423 6.29 2.80 -24.07
CA ARG A 423 6.70 3.67 -25.18
C ARG A 423 8.05 3.28 -25.78
N THR A 424 9.13 3.67 -25.15
CA THR A 424 10.50 3.57 -25.73
C THR A 424 11.30 2.41 -25.14
N MET A 425 10.69 1.62 -24.26
CA MET A 425 11.36 0.66 -23.38
C MET A 425 11.26 -0.79 -23.87
N SER A 426 12.13 -1.66 -23.34
CA SER A 426 12.08 -3.10 -23.50
C SER A 426 11.59 -3.73 -22.20
N VAL A 427 10.41 -4.35 -22.22
CA VAL A 427 9.67 -4.68 -20.99
C VAL A 427 9.27 -6.14 -20.98
N HIS A 428 9.61 -6.83 -19.88
CA HIS A 428 9.11 -8.16 -19.58
C HIS A 428 7.90 -8.06 -18.65
N MET A 429 6.76 -8.61 -19.07
CA MET A 429 5.53 -8.63 -18.30
C MET A 429 5.05 -10.08 -18.16
N TYR A 430 5.21 -10.66 -16.97
CA TYR A 430 4.85 -12.06 -16.75
C TYR A 430 4.08 -12.33 -15.46
N ASN A 431 3.21 -13.34 -15.49
CA ASN A 431 2.39 -13.75 -14.35
C ASN A 431 1.61 -12.60 -13.67
N ASN A 432 1.22 -11.55 -14.37
CA ASN A 432 0.34 -10.53 -13.83
C ASN A 432 -1.13 -10.98 -13.94
N TYR A 433 -1.94 -10.59 -12.96
CA TYR A 433 -3.37 -10.81 -12.94
C TYR A 433 -4.12 -9.51 -13.30
N TYR A 434 -4.82 -9.54 -14.42
CA TYR A 434 -5.67 -8.47 -14.92
C TYR A 434 -7.12 -8.84 -14.65
N LEU A 435 -7.77 -8.14 -13.74
CA LEU A 435 -9.12 -8.44 -13.31
C LEU A 435 -10.03 -7.26 -13.61
N HIS A 436 -11.05 -7.46 -14.44
CA HIS A 436 -12.12 -6.49 -14.70
C HIS A 436 -11.63 -5.11 -15.18
N ASN A 437 -10.80 -5.09 -16.22
CA ASN A 437 -10.20 -3.85 -16.73
C ASN A 437 -10.98 -3.28 -17.94
N ASP A 438 -11.46 -2.04 -17.83
CA ASP A 438 -12.45 -1.45 -18.74
C ASP A 438 -11.87 -0.95 -20.07
N VAL A 439 -10.78 -0.16 -20.06
CA VAL A 439 -10.28 0.50 -21.29
C VAL A 439 -9.30 -0.41 -22.04
N TYR A 440 -8.15 -0.73 -21.43
CA TYR A 440 -7.16 -1.67 -21.99
C TYR A 440 -6.12 -2.08 -20.93
N GLY A 441 -5.56 -3.28 -21.08
CA GLY A 441 -4.43 -3.77 -20.28
C GLY A 441 -3.11 -3.15 -20.73
N VAL A 442 -2.34 -3.92 -21.50
CA VAL A 442 -1.02 -3.51 -22.00
C VAL A 442 -1.14 -2.77 -23.33
N GLY A 443 -0.38 -1.68 -23.48
CA GLY A 443 -0.33 -0.90 -24.71
C GLY A 443 1.09 -0.60 -25.17
N ALA A 444 1.51 -1.12 -26.31
CA ALA A 444 2.82 -0.84 -26.90
C ALA A 444 2.75 0.31 -27.92
N THR A 445 3.51 1.37 -27.67
CA THR A 445 3.63 2.55 -28.53
C THR A 445 5.11 2.91 -28.73
N MET A 446 5.40 3.96 -29.50
CA MET A 446 6.72 4.58 -29.74
C MET A 446 7.90 3.63 -29.98
N GLY A 447 7.63 2.47 -30.57
CA GLY A 447 8.67 1.51 -30.95
C GLY A 447 9.19 0.61 -29.83
N SER A 448 8.48 0.51 -28.70
CA SER A 448 8.78 -0.43 -27.62
C SER A 448 8.83 -1.89 -28.08
N SER A 449 9.54 -2.71 -27.28
CA SER A 449 9.51 -4.17 -27.35
C SER A 449 8.94 -4.71 -26.04
N VAL A 450 7.86 -5.49 -26.10
CA VAL A 450 7.19 -6.04 -24.91
C VAL A 450 7.08 -7.55 -25.01
N PHE A 451 7.57 -8.27 -23.99
CA PHE A 451 7.33 -9.70 -23.85
C PHE A 451 6.20 -9.94 -22.84
N MET A 452 5.08 -10.47 -23.33
CA MET A 452 3.88 -10.82 -22.56
C MET A 452 3.85 -12.33 -22.32
N GLU A 453 4.28 -12.78 -21.14
CA GLU A 453 4.43 -14.20 -20.81
C GLU A 453 3.49 -14.66 -19.68
N SER A 454 2.69 -15.69 -19.94
CA SER A 454 1.96 -16.41 -18.89
C SER A 454 1.13 -15.52 -17.95
N ASN A 455 0.52 -14.47 -18.48
CA ASN A 455 -0.38 -13.59 -17.72
C ASN A 455 -1.83 -14.11 -17.77
N TYR A 456 -2.63 -13.67 -16.80
CA TYR A 456 -4.04 -14.05 -16.71
C TYR A 456 -4.94 -12.81 -16.82
N PHE A 457 -5.80 -12.79 -17.82
CA PHE A 457 -6.77 -11.73 -18.06
C PHE A 457 -8.18 -12.27 -17.82
N ASP A 458 -8.93 -11.61 -16.95
CA ASP A 458 -10.29 -11.97 -16.56
C ASP A 458 -11.20 -10.78 -16.74
N ALA A 459 -12.23 -10.91 -17.58
CA ALA A 459 -13.15 -9.83 -17.91
C ALA A 459 -12.44 -8.54 -18.39
N THR A 460 -11.33 -8.68 -19.10
CA THR A 460 -10.58 -7.55 -19.67
C THR A 460 -11.01 -7.26 -21.11
N LYS A 461 -11.44 -6.03 -21.39
CA LYS A 461 -11.94 -5.64 -22.73
C LYS A 461 -10.87 -5.71 -23.83
N ARG A 462 -9.71 -5.11 -23.60
CA ARG A 462 -8.62 -5.05 -24.58
C ARG A 462 -7.30 -5.41 -23.88
N PRO A 463 -7.00 -6.69 -23.71
CA PRO A 463 -5.93 -7.13 -22.83
C PRO A 463 -4.54 -6.70 -23.31
N ILE A 464 -4.31 -6.77 -24.63
CA ILE A 464 -3.04 -6.48 -25.28
C ILE A 464 -3.34 -5.65 -26.53
N MET A 465 -2.67 -4.50 -26.67
CA MET A 465 -2.84 -3.61 -27.81
C MET A 465 -1.51 -3.03 -28.29
N SER A 466 -1.43 -2.77 -29.61
CA SER A 466 -0.37 -1.95 -30.20
C SER A 466 -0.96 -0.76 -30.95
N SER A 467 -0.35 0.42 -30.80
CA SER A 467 -0.87 1.67 -31.36
C SER A 467 -0.95 1.65 -32.89
N LYS A 468 -2.06 2.14 -33.44
CA LYS A 468 -2.38 2.25 -34.88
C LYS A 468 -2.38 0.92 -35.66
N GLN A 469 -2.54 -0.21 -35.00
CA GLN A 469 -2.70 -1.52 -35.63
C GLN A 469 -3.59 -2.42 -34.77
N GLY A 470 -3.91 -3.60 -35.28
CA GLY A 470 -4.69 -4.60 -34.54
C GLY A 470 -6.01 -4.02 -34.05
N THR A 471 -6.23 -4.10 -32.75
CA THR A 471 -7.43 -3.58 -32.09
C THR A 471 -7.55 -2.05 -32.19
N ASP A 472 -6.46 -1.28 -32.07
CA ASP A 472 -6.52 0.18 -32.07
C ASP A 472 -6.93 0.76 -33.45
N ALA A 473 -6.60 0.05 -34.54
CA ALA A 473 -6.98 0.44 -35.90
C ALA A 473 -8.48 0.24 -36.21
N LYS A 474 -9.25 -0.45 -35.35
CA LYS A 474 -10.66 -0.77 -35.59
C LYS A 474 -11.64 0.37 -35.28
N GLY A 475 -11.17 1.52 -34.79
CA GLY A 475 -11.95 2.77 -34.82
C GLY A 475 -12.23 3.46 -33.48
N ASP A 476 -11.80 2.91 -32.35
CA ASP A 476 -12.08 3.52 -31.04
C ASP A 476 -11.00 4.54 -30.59
N GLY A 477 -9.85 4.61 -31.26
CA GLY A 477 -8.80 5.62 -31.04
C GLY A 477 -8.31 5.71 -29.60
N THR A 478 -7.70 4.65 -29.06
CA THR A 478 -7.35 4.55 -27.62
C THR A 478 -6.04 5.27 -27.31
N PHE A 479 -5.08 5.23 -28.23
CA PHE A 479 -3.78 5.87 -28.07
C PHE A 479 -3.73 7.25 -28.70
N SER A 480 -2.76 8.07 -28.25
CA SER A 480 -2.61 9.47 -28.64
C SER A 480 -1.96 9.66 -30.02
N GLY A 481 -2.20 8.76 -30.98
CA GLY A 481 -1.66 8.83 -32.33
C GLY A 481 -0.15 8.55 -32.44
N GLU A 482 0.46 7.91 -31.45
CA GLU A 482 1.85 7.47 -31.48
C GLU A 482 2.01 6.26 -32.44
N ASN A 483 3.22 6.03 -32.95
CA ASN A 483 3.51 4.80 -33.72
C ASN A 483 3.48 3.57 -32.80
N GLY A 484 3.23 2.38 -33.34
CA GLY A 484 3.12 1.14 -32.57
C GLY A 484 4.48 0.60 -32.11
N GLY A 485 4.50 -0.03 -30.94
CA GLY A 485 5.57 -0.94 -30.51
C GLY A 485 5.23 -2.39 -30.89
N LEU A 486 6.20 -3.32 -30.79
CA LEU A 486 5.98 -4.74 -31.12
C LEU A 486 5.90 -5.58 -29.83
N ILE A 487 4.86 -6.41 -29.76
CA ILE A 487 4.59 -7.29 -28.62
C ILE A 487 4.81 -8.74 -29.04
N LYS A 488 5.66 -9.47 -28.30
CA LYS A 488 5.77 -10.92 -28.33
C LYS A 488 4.89 -11.49 -27.23
N ALA A 489 4.10 -12.52 -27.51
CA ALA A 489 3.18 -13.13 -26.55
C ALA A 489 3.38 -14.64 -26.43
N TYR A 490 3.36 -15.17 -25.21
CA TYR A 490 3.45 -16.59 -24.92
C TYR A 490 2.56 -16.95 -23.73
N GLY A 491 1.80 -18.05 -23.81
CA GLY A 491 1.16 -18.68 -22.66
C GLY A 491 0.08 -17.88 -21.91
N ASN A 492 -0.40 -16.74 -22.43
CA ASN A 492 -1.41 -15.92 -21.75
C ASN A 492 -2.81 -16.55 -21.78
N VAL A 493 -3.61 -16.31 -20.75
CA VAL A 493 -5.00 -16.78 -20.64
C VAL A 493 -5.97 -15.59 -20.72
N PHE A 494 -7.01 -15.72 -21.54
CA PHE A 494 -8.11 -14.75 -21.66
C PHE A 494 -9.43 -15.40 -21.23
N ALA A 495 -9.81 -15.21 -19.96
CA ALA A 495 -11.02 -15.73 -19.35
C ALA A 495 -12.16 -14.68 -19.33
N ASN A 496 -13.40 -15.17 -19.31
CA ASN A 496 -14.63 -14.36 -19.19
C ASN A 496 -14.65 -13.13 -20.13
N LYS A 497 -14.32 -13.35 -21.40
CA LYS A 497 -14.24 -12.30 -22.42
C LYS A 497 -15.56 -11.51 -22.49
N PRO A 498 -15.56 -10.18 -22.25
CA PRO A 498 -16.78 -9.37 -22.40
C PRO A 498 -17.20 -9.26 -23.88
N ASP A 499 -18.43 -8.82 -24.14
CA ASP A 499 -19.00 -8.71 -25.51
C ASP A 499 -18.15 -7.85 -26.46
N ASN A 500 -17.43 -6.87 -25.92
CA ASN A 500 -16.55 -5.95 -26.64
C ASN A 500 -15.06 -6.33 -26.52
N PHE A 501 -14.76 -7.59 -26.19
CA PHE A 501 -13.41 -8.13 -26.19
C PHE A 501 -12.74 -7.98 -27.55
N SER A 502 -11.48 -7.51 -27.58
CA SER A 502 -10.68 -7.48 -28.80
C SER A 502 -9.23 -7.79 -28.54
N TYR A 503 -8.71 -8.75 -29.30
CA TYR A 503 -7.31 -9.13 -29.40
C TYR A 503 -7.08 -9.74 -30.78
N VAL A 504 -6.14 -9.20 -31.55
CA VAL A 504 -5.85 -9.64 -32.93
C VAL A 504 -4.43 -10.20 -32.99
N PRO A 505 -4.24 -11.53 -33.02
CA PRO A 505 -2.91 -12.12 -33.16
C PRO A 505 -2.38 -12.00 -34.59
N TYR A 506 -1.05 -12.02 -34.73
CA TYR A 506 -0.37 -11.98 -36.05
C TYR A 506 -0.87 -13.08 -37.00
N ALA A 507 -1.17 -14.27 -36.48
CA ALA A 507 -1.70 -15.38 -37.28
C ALA A 507 -3.08 -15.11 -37.88
N GLU A 508 -3.89 -14.28 -37.24
CA GLU A 508 -5.20 -13.83 -37.75
C GLU A 508 -5.02 -12.72 -38.80
N ASN A 509 -4.15 -11.74 -38.52
CA ASN A 509 -3.87 -10.64 -39.44
C ASN A 509 -2.40 -10.19 -39.39
N ASN A 510 -1.59 -10.72 -40.31
CA ASN A 510 -0.16 -10.44 -40.36
C ASN A 510 0.24 -9.02 -40.82
N THR A 511 -0.73 -8.16 -41.14
CA THR A 511 -0.50 -6.75 -41.50
C THR A 511 -0.91 -5.78 -40.40
N SER A 512 -1.90 -6.14 -39.58
CA SER A 512 -2.46 -5.29 -38.53
C SER A 512 -2.91 -6.17 -37.35
N PHE A 513 -2.05 -6.25 -36.33
CA PHE A 513 -2.19 -7.17 -35.20
C PHE A 513 -1.77 -6.50 -33.88
N ASP A 514 -2.21 -7.03 -32.74
CA ASP A 514 -1.83 -6.57 -31.41
C ASP A 514 -0.53 -7.24 -30.91
N ALA A 515 -0.33 -8.53 -31.20
CA ALA A 515 0.86 -9.27 -30.79
C ALA A 515 1.26 -10.40 -31.74
N TYR A 516 2.55 -10.76 -31.71
CA TYR A 516 3.11 -11.95 -32.34
C TYR A 516 3.19 -13.09 -31.32
N GLU A 517 2.33 -14.10 -31.46
CA GLU A 517 2.29 -15.25 -30.56
C GLU A 517 3.36 -16.28 -30.95
N VAL A 518 4.10 -16.76 -29.95
CA VAL A 518 5.10 -17.84 -30.10
C VAL A 518 4.61 -19.11 -29.41
N SER A 519 5.16 -20.25 -29.83
CA SER A 519 4.80 -21.56 -29.24
C SER A 519 5.73 -21.98 -28.11
N ASP A 520 6.91 -21.36 -28.04
CA ASP A 520 7.92 -21.54 -27.00
C ASP A 520 8.54 -20.17 -26.67
N PRO A 521 8.77 -19.83 -25.39
CA PRO A 521 9.26 -18.52 -25.00
C PRO A 521 10.69 -18.25 -25.51
N SER A 522 11.45 -19.28 -25.89
CA SER A 522 12.79 -19.12 -26.47
C SER A 522 12.78 -18.76 -27.96
N GLU A 523 11.64 -18.82 -28.64
CA GLU A 523 11.52 -18.44 -30.06
C GLU A 523 11.74 -16.94 -30.27
N GLN A 524 12.50 -16.58 -31.29
CA GLN A 524 12.69 -15.18 -31.68
C GLN A 524 11.58 -14.71 -32.61
N VAL A 525 11.19 -13.44 -32.48
CA VAL A 525 10.36 -12.76 -33.47
C VAL A 525 11.24 -12.45 -34.70
N PRO A 526 10.87 -12.91 -35.91
CA PRO A 526 11.64 -12.63 -37.11
C PRO A 526 11.76 -11.13 -37.38
N THR A 527 12.92 -10.66 -37.83
CA THR A 527 13.16 -9.23 -38.12
C THR A 527 12.30 -8.66 -39.24
N SER A 528 11.70 -9.53 -40.07
CA SER A 528 10.72 -9.21 -41.12
C SER A 528 9.33 -8.86 -40.57
N VAL A 529 9.00 -9.26 -39.34
CA VAL A 529 7.76 -8.87 -38.66
C VAL A 529 7.93 -7.44 -38.16
N LYS A 530 7.10 -6.54 -38.70
CA LYS A 530 7.13 -5.11 -38.38
C LYS A 530 5.74 -4.61 -37.98
N THR A 531 5.70 -3.56 -37.16
CA THR A 531 4.47 -2.82 -36.92
C THR A 531 3.99 -2.10 -38.18
N LEU A 532 2.68 -2.02 -38.38
CA LEU A 532 2.03 -1.38 -39.53
C LEU A 532 2.43 0.10 -39.63
N VAL A 533 2.38 0.81 -38.51
CA VAL A 533 2.75 2.23 -38.43
C VAL A 533 3.95 2.39 -37.51
N GLY A 534 5.06 2.83 -38.09
CA GLY A 534 6.36 2.97 -37.43
C GLY A 534 7.40 2.01 -37.99
N GLY A 535 7.01 0.85 -38.51
CA GLY A 535 7.94 -0.13 -39.08
C GLY A 535 8.87 -0.74 -38.02
N THR A 536 8.46 -0.76 -36.76
CA THR A 536 9.25 -1.23 -35.61
C THR A 536 9.37 -2.75 -35.64
N SER A 537 10.58 -3.27 -35.41
CA SER A 537 10.80 -4.68 -35.05
C SER A 537 11.01 -4.84 -33.55
N TYR A 538 10.72 -6.06 -33.09
CA TYR A 538 11.02 -6.54 -31.76
C TYR A 538 12.54 -6.78 -31.64
N ASP A 539 13.13 -6.32 -30.54
CA ASP A 539 14.58 -6.37 -30.31
C ASP A 539 15.09 -7.74 -29.81
N ASN A 540 14.17 -8.66 -29.47
CA ASN A 540 14.46 -10.00 -28.94
C ASN A 540 15.31 -9.99 -27.65
N PHE A 541 15.18 -8.95 -26.81
CA PHE A 541 15.94 -8.82 -25.56
C PHE A 541 15.78 -10.03 -24.62
N ASP A 542 14.58 -10.61 -24.57
CA ASP A 542 14.16 -11.71 -23.71
C ASP A 542 14.86 -13.04 -24.05
N THR A 543 15.28 -13.23 -25.31
CA THR A 543 16.02 -14.42 -25.74
C THR A 543 17.54 -14.26 -25.62
N ASN A 544 18.02 -13.09 -25.21
CA ASN A 544 19.43 -12.80 -25.07
C ASN A 544 19.88 -12.95 -23.60
N PRO A 545 20.62 -14.02 -23.25
CA PRO A 545 21.03 -14.28 -21.87
C PRO A 545 22.00 -13.23 -21.30
N SER A 546 22.62 -12.40 -22.15
CA SER A 546 23.45 -11.29 -21.68
C SER A 546 22.63 -10.08 -21.23
N LEU A 547 21.38 -9.98 -21.69
CA LEU A 547 20.44 -8.91 -21.39
C LEU A 547 19.35 -9.34 -20.41
N MET A 548 18.96 -10.63 -20.38
CA MET A 548 17.84 -11.15 -19.58
C MET A 548 18.29 -11.75 -18.24
N TYR A 549 17.51 -11.53 -17.18
CA TYR A 549 17.71 -12.17 -15.87
C TYR A 549 17.16 -13.60 -15.86
N ALA A 550 17.60 -14.40 -14.87
CA ALA A 550 17.02 -15.72 -14.62
C ALA A 550 15.71 -15.60 -13.86
N TYR A 551 14.70 -16.36 -14.28
CA TYR A 551 13.39 -16.43 -13.63
C TYR A 551 12.69 -17.75 -13.96
N ALA A 552 11.63 -18.07 -13.23
CA ALA A 552 10.71 -19.16 -13.55
C ALA A 552 9.27 -18.64 -13.60
N ALA A 553 8.68 -18.60 -14.80
CA ALA A 553 7.28 -18.22 -14.93
C ALA A 553 6.36 -19.35 -14.43
N ASP A 554 5.41 -18.99 -13.58
CA ASP A 554 4.29 -19.84 -13.22
C ASP A 554 3.35 -20.07 -14.41
N LYS A 555 2.52 -21.09 -14.31
CA LYS A 555 1.45 -21.28 -15.29
C LYS A 555 0.45 -20.15 -15.17
N ALA A 556 0.08 -19.54 -16.30
CA ALA A 556 -0.90 -18.44 -16.34
C ALA A 556 -2.17 -18.72 -15.54
N ALA A 557 -2.70 -19.94 -15.57
CA ALA A 557 -3.93 -20.26 -14.87
C ALA A 557 -3.81 -20.37 -13.33
N ASP A 558 -2.59 -20.54 -12.81
CA ASP A 558 -2.33 -20.54 -11.37
C ASP A 558 -2.11 -19.12 -10.84
N VAL A 559 -1.75 -18.18 -11.73
CA VAL A 559 -1.45 -16.78 -11.41
C VAL A 559 -2.48 -16.15 -10.47
N PRO A 560 -3.79 -16.19 -10.73
CA PRO A 560 -4.67 -15.44 -9.87
C PRO A 560 -4.83 -16.09 -8.48
N ALA A 561 -4.58 -17.40 -8.30
CA ALA A 561 -4.49 -17.99 -6.95
C ALA A 561 -3.16 -17.68 -6.23
N ILE A 562 -2.09 -17.44 -6.98
CA ILE A 562 -0.79 -17.02 -6.44
C ILE A 562 -0.86 -15.55 -6.01
N VAL A 563 -1.39 -14.70 -6.88
CA VAL A 563 -1.52 -13.25 -6.70
C VAL A 563 -2.51 -12.91 -5.58
N GLU A 564 -3.63 -13.63 -5.46
CA GLU A 564 -4.58 -13.48 -4.36
C GLU A 564 -4.20 -14.29 -3.10
N GLY A 565 -3.06 -15.00 -3.14
CA GLY A 565 -2.59 -15.83 -2.03
C GLY A 565 -1.94 -15.00 -0.92
N PHE A 566 -1.75 -15.62 0.24
CA PHE A 566 -1.15 -15.00 1.43
C PHE A 566 0.24 -14.36 1.22
N TYR A 567 1.01 -14.87 0.26
CA TYR A 567 2.32 -14.34 -0.14
C TYR A 567 2.27 -13.56 -1.47
N GLY A 568 1.06 -13.32 -1.97
CA GLY A 568 0.75 -12.70 -3.24
C GLY A 568 0.82 -11.19 -3.18
N ALA A 569 0.04 -10.54 -4.04
CA ALA A 569 0.12 -9.12 -4.27
C ALA A 569 -0.48 -8.27 -3.13
N GLY A 570 0.08 -7.08 -2.96
CA GLY A 570 -0.31 -6.14 -1.92
C GLY A 570 0.48 -6.31 -0.63
N ARG A 571 0.06 -5.58 0.41
CA ARG A 571 0.68 -5.65 1.74
C ARG A 571 0.49 -7.03 2.38
N LEU A 572 1.19 -7.25 3.49
CA LEU A 572 0.94 -8.33 4.43
C LEU A 572 -0.57 -8.48 4.66
N ASN A 573 -1.08 -9.71 4.58
CA ASN A 573 -2.52 -10.04 4.69
C ASN A 573 -3.43 -9.33 3.67
N HIS A 574 -2.89 -8.83 2.55
CA HIS A 574 -3.58 -7.93 1.61
C HIS A 574 -4.03 -6.61 2.25
N GLY A 575 -3.33 -6.20 3.30
CA GLY A 575 -3.62 -4.99 4.05
C GLY A 575 -4.80 -5.14 5.02
N ASP A 576 -5.13 -4.02 5.66
CA ASP A 576 -6.18 -3.91 6.68
C ASP A 576 -7.53 -3.41 6.13
N ILE A 577 -7.65 -3.25 4.80
CA ILE A 577 -8.89 -2.90 4.11
C ILE A 577 -9.50 -4.14 3.46
N ASP A 578 -10.65 -4.57 3.98
CA ASP A 578 -11.49 -5.59 3.36
C ASP A 578 -12.59 -4.91 2.55
N PHE A 579 -12.31 -4.66 1.27
CA PHE A 579 -13.25 -4.09 0.32
C PHE A 579 -13.37 -5.00 -0.91
N VAL A 580 -14.59 -5.40 -1.24
CA VAL A 580 -14.90 -6.16 -2.44
C VAL A 580 -15.47 -5.20 -3.48
N ILE A 581 -14.82 -5.12 -4.64
CA ILE A 581 -15.34 -4.38 -5.79
C ILE A 581 -16.37 -5.28 -6.47
N PRO A 582 -17.65 -4.87 -6.61
CA PRO A 582 -18.67 -5.71 -7.23
C PRO A 582 -18.45 -5.82 -8.75
N ASP A 583 -18.51 -7.04 -9.29
CA ASP A 583 -18.29 -7.32 -10.73
C ASP A 583 -19.20 -6.49 -11.65
N GLU A 584 -20.44 -6.17 -11.21
CA GLU A 584 -21.40 -5.35 -11.95
C GLU A 584 -21.02 -3.87 -12.09
N THR A 585 -20.02 -3.40 -11.35
CA THR A 585 -19.53 -2.00 -11.45
C THR A 585 -18.70 -1.75 -12.71
N VAL A 586 -18.42 -2.80 -13.50
CA VAL A 586 -17.46 -2.82 -14.62
C VAL A 586 -18.10 -2.52 -15.98
N VAL A 587 -19.40 -2.24 -16.03
CA VAL A 587 -20.14 -2.22 -17.30
C VAL A 587 -20.08 -0.84 -18.03
N THR A 588 -19.07 -0.70 -18.90
CA THR A 588 -19.15 -0.22 -20.31
C THR A 588 -18.95 1.26 -20.72
N ASN A 589 -18.46 2.19 -19.89
CA ASN A 589 -18.26 3.60 -20.31
C ASN A 589 -16.81 4.15 -20.26
N GLY A 590 -15.78 3.31 -20.10
CA GLY A 590 -14.39 3.75 -20.26
C GLY A 590 -13.74 4.20 -18.96
N HIS A 591 -13.22 5.43 -18.88
CA HIS A 591 -12.59 5.93 -17.65
C HIS A 591 -13.64 6.14 -16.55
N GLN A 592 -13.59 5.32 -15.51
CA GLN A 592 -14.65 5.24 -14.51
C GLN A 592 -14.45 6.30 -13.41
N GLN A 593 -15.55 6.72 -12.80
CA GLN A 593 -15.47 7.52 -11.58
C GLN A 593 -15.04 6.63 -10.41
N PRO A 594 -14.36 7.18 -9.38
CA PRO A 594 -14.12 6.46 -8.14
C PRO A 594 -15.42 5.87 -7.56
N LEU A 595 -15.36 4.64 -7.10
CA LEU A 595 -16.48 4.01 -6.40
C LEU A 595 -16.78 4.80 -5.12
N PRO A 596 -18.00 5.34 -4.94
CA PRO A 596 -18.30 6.21 -3.79
C PRO A 596 -18.00 5.56 -2.44
N ALA A 597 -18.25 4.26 -2.29
CA ALA A 597 -17.99 3.52 -1.06
C ALA A 597 -16.48 3.38 -0.76
N LEU A 598 -15.68 2.99 -1.76
CA LEU A 598 -14.22 2.90 -1.59
C LEU A 598 -13.62 4.29 -1.36
N ALA A 599 -14.04 5.30 -2.13
CA ALA A 599 -13.59 6.67 -1.95
C ALA A 599 -13.87 7.19 -0.53
N SER A 600 -15.07 6.95 0.00
CA SER A 600 -15.44 7.35 1.37
C SER A 600 -14.64 6.58 2.43
N LEU A 601 -14.38 5.29 2.21
CA LEU A 601 -13.54 4.48 3.09
C LEU A 601 -12.12 5.05 3.15
N LEU A 602 -11.53 5.37 2.01
CA LEU A 602 -10.18 5.95 1.95
C LEU A 602 -10.11 7.34 2.60
N ASP A 603 -11.11 8.19 2.37
CA ASP A 603 -11.14 9.55 2.95
C ASP A 603 -11.30 9.53 4.48
N SER A 604 -11.99 8.53 5.02
CA SER A 604 -12.17 8.32 6.46
C SER A 604 -11.16 7.36 7.09
N TYR A 605 -10.23 6.82 6.30
CA TYR A 605 -9.29 5.79 6.75
C TYR A 605 -8.44 6.26 7.93
N THR A 606 -8.40 5.42 8.96
CA THR A 606 -7.50 5.52 10.09
C THR A 606 -6.83 4.17 10.30
N SER A 607 -5.53 4.17 10.58
CA SER A 607 -4.85 2.95 11.04
C SER A 607 -5.40 2.54 12.40
N GLY A 608 -5.48 1.23 12.64
CA GLY A 608 -5.93 0.68 13.91
C GLY A 608 -4.94 0.84 15.07
N VAL A 609 -3.73 1.34 14.81
CA VAL A 609 -2.70 1.56 15.84
C VAL A 609 -3.15 2.63 16.84
N VAL A 610 -3.28 2.22 18.10
CA VAL A 610 -3.55 3.10 19.24
C VAL A 610 -2.25 3.64 19.83
N LYS A 611 -1.23 2.78 19.95
CA LYS A 611 0.07 3.12 20.55
C LYS A 611 1.19 2.34 19.88
N VAL A 612 2.30 3.03 19.62
CA VAL A 612 3.57 2.44 19.22
C VAL A 612 4.48 2.45 20.44
N PHE A 613 5.06 1.31 20.81
CA PHE A 613 5.97 1.26 21.96
C PHE A 613 7.35 1.79 21.59
N GLY A 614 8.13 2.29 22.55
CA GLY A 614 9.44 2.90 22.27
C GLY A 614 9.40 4.23 21.53
N GLU A 615 8.22 4.73 21.19
CA GLU A 615 8.05 6.07 20.63
C GLU A 615 8.13 7.09 21.76
N SER A 616 9.32 7.64 21.98
CA SER A 616 9.47 8.84 22.81
C SER A 616 9.03 10.07 22.00
N ASN A 617 8.48 11.08 22.67
CA ASN A 617 8.50 12.44 22.12
C ASN A 617 10.00 12.80 21.99
N ALA A 618 10.56 12.65 20.80
CA ALA A 618 11.99 12.63 20.59
C ALA A 618 12.66 13.92 21.07
N ALA A 619 13.34 13.80 22.21
CA ALA A 619 14.63 14.41 22.45
C ALA A 619 15.48 13.34 23.14
N GLY A 620 16.38 12.69 22.39
CA GLY A 620 17.40 11.80 22.95
C GLY A 620 17.48 10.41 22.31
N GLU A 621 18.58 10.22 21.58
CA GLU A 621 19.20 9.02 21.01
C GLU A 621 18.70 7.62 21.42
N GLY A 622 18.54 6.77 20.41
CA GLY A 622 18.38 5.32 20.53
C GLY A 622 19.03 4.58 19.36
N GLY A 623 20.32 4.85 19.10
CA GLY A 623 21.20 3.98 18.31
C GLY A 623 22.16 3.26 19.27
N SER A 624 22.10 1.93 19.35
CA SER A 624 23.00 1.17 20.19
C SER A 624 24.43 1.17 19.61
N THR A 625 25.28 2.03 20.18
CA THR A 625 26.73 1.84 20.35
C THR A 625 27.14 2.61 21.60
N GLY A 626 27.87 1.99 22.53
CA GLY A 626 28.06 2.49 23.89
C GLY A 626 28.89 3.78 24.06
N GLY A 627 28.61 4.48 25.16
CA GLY A 627 29.52 5.38 25.87
C GLY A 627 29.22 6.89 25.85
N GLY A 628 28.87 7.46 27.02
CA GLY A 628 29.39 8.76 27.49
C GLY A 628 28.60 10.07 27.24
N GLU A 629 27.78 10.46 28.22
CA GLU A 629 27.46 11.79 28.80
C GLU A 629 27.39 13.15 28.02
N THR A 630 26.31 13.88 28.36
CA THR A 630 26.08 15.35 28.57
C THR A 630 25.59 16.30 27.43
N GLY A 631 24.36 16.83 27.60
CA GLY A 631 24.09 18.29 27.61
C GLY A 631 23.15 18.93 26.56
N GLY A 632 21.89 19.23 26.94
CA GLY A 632 21.23 20.55 26.79
C GLY A 632 20.50 21.01 25.50
N SER A 633 19.15 20.96 25.51
CA SER A 633 18.11 22.04 25.32
C SER A 633 18.34 23.22 24.32
N THR A 634 17.41 23.83 23.55
CA THR A 634 15.94 23.76 23.26
C THR A 634 15.52 24.84 22.23
N GLY A 635 14.40 24.62 21.50
CA GLY A 635 13.37 25.63 21.09
C GLY A 635 13.29 25.97 19.59
N GLY A 636 12.14 26.09 18.89
CA GLY A 636 10.69 25.96 19.17
C GLY A 636 9.85 26.43 17.92
N THR A 637 8.85 25.66 17.46
CA THR A 637 7.36 25.91 17.35
C THR A 637 6.90 26.89 16.23
N GLU A 638 5.78 26.81 15.48
CA GLU A 638 4.35 26.35 15.57
C GLU A 638 3.80 26.05 14.14
N GLY A 639 2.65 25.41 13.84
CA GLY A 639 1.52 24.83 14.58
C GLY A 639 0.23 24.77 13.70
N GLY A 640 -0.63 23.76 13.91
CA GLY A 640 -1.99 23.63 13.34
C GLY A 640 -2.71 22.40 13.91
N SER A 641 -3.82 22.58 14.65
CA SER A 641 -4.35 21.64 15.67
C SER A 641 -5.65 20.92 15.26
N THR A 642 -5.81 19.66 15.66
CA THR A 642 -7.08 18.87 15.62
C THR A 642 -7.47 18.43 17.05
N VAL A 643 -8.76 18.41 17.36
CA VAL A 643 -9.34 18.31 18.73
C VAL A 643 -9.58 16.85 19.13
N THR A 644 -9.10 16.44 20.31
CA THR A 644 -9.33 15.11 20.90
C THR A 644 -10.66 15.05 21.69
N PRO A 645 -11.48 13.98 21.56
CA PRO A 645 -12.75 13.83 22.30
C PRO A 645 -12.59 13.71 23.84
N ILE A 646 -13.51 14.31 24.63
CA ILE A 646 -13.53 14.22 26.11
C ILE A 646 -14.46 13.08 26.55
N GLU A 647 -13.93 11.91 26.95
CA GLU A 647 -14.75 10.78 27.43
C GLU A 647 -15.05 10.79 28.95
N GLY A 648 -14.40 11.67 29.74
CA GLY A 648 -14.58 11.76 31.19
C GLY A 648 -14.09 13.09 31.80
N THR A 649 -13.94 13.16 33.12
CA THR A 649 -13.38 14.35 33.78
C THR A 649 -11.92 14.54 33.40
N VAL A 650 -11.58 15.69 32.81
CA VAL A 650 -10.22 16.07 32.45
C VAL A 650 -9.74 17.19 33.36
N LEU A 651 -8.60 17.01 34.03
CA LEU A 651 -7.93 18.07 34.76
C LEU A 651 -6.65 18.46 34.01
N VAL A 652 -6.58 19.72 33.59
CA VAL A 652 -5.39 20.30 32.95
C VAL A 652 -4.68 21.20 33.95
N THR A 653 -3.45 20.84 34.26
CA THR A 653 -2.50 21.58 35.10
C THR A 653 -1.28 22.03 34.29
N PHE A 654 -0.45 22.92 34.84
CA PHE A 654 0.57 23.66 34.09
C PHE A 654 2.03 23.31 34.45
N THR A 655 2.33 22.05 34.75
CA THR A 655 3.70 21.61 35.09
C THR A 655 4.68 21.89 33.94
N ASP A 656 5.94 22.21 34.27
CA ASP A 656 6.99 22.56 33.29
C ASP A 656 6.64 23.70 32.33
N SER A 657 5.79 24.64 32.76
CA SER A 657 5.34 25.78 31.95
C SER A 657 4.63 25.37 30.65
N LYS A 658 3.88 24.27 30.69
CA LYS A 658 3.02 23.79 29.60
C LYS A 658 1.73 23.18 30.15
N PRO A 659 0.62 23.22 29.41
CA PRO A 659 -0.57 22.47 29.80
C PRO A 659 -0.29 20.97 29.70
N SER A 660 -0.81 20.20 30.65
CA SER A 660 -0.72 18.73 30.68
C SER A 660 -1.58 18.01 29.63
N SER A 661 -2.46 18.75 28.94
CA SER A 661 -3.30 18.24 27.86
C SER A 661 -3.37 19.26 26.72
N SER A 662 -3.32 18.77 25.48
CA SER A 662 -3.47 19.57 24.26
C SER A 662 -4.86 20.17 24.07
N ILE A 663 -5.82 19.77 24.90
CA ILE A 663 -7.17 20.36 24.92
C ILE A 663 -7.15 21.83 25.34
N VAL A 664 -6.11 22.24 26.06
CA VAL A 664 -5.82 23.61 26.43
C VAL A 664 -4.53 24.03 25.73
N THR A 665 -4.55 25.16 25.05
CA THR A 665 -3.34 25.86 24.61
C THR A 665 -3.24 27.19 25.37
N VAL A 666 -2.02 27.61 25.67
CA VAL A 666 -1.77 28.84 26.43
C VAL A 666 -0.76 29.68 25.66
N SER A 667 -1.18 30.87 25.26
CA SER A 667 -0.31 31.97 24.89
C SER A 667 -0.23 32.94 26.08
N GLY A 668 0.84 32.85 26.86
CA GLY A 668 0.99 33.63 28.08
C GLY A 668 2.20 33.23 28.91
N ASN A 669 2.40 33.94 30.01
CA ASN A 669 3.55 33.73 30.88
C ASN A 669 3.22 32.79 32.04
N TYR A 670 4.07 31.79 32.25
CA TYR A 670 3.99 30.89 33.41
C TYR A 670 4.79 31.45 34.60
N SER A 671 4.47 30.97 35.80
CA SER A 671 5.22 31.30 37.01
C SER A 671 5.10 30.20 38.06
N THR A 672 6.16 30.00 38.84
CA THR A 672 6.19 29.10 40.00
C THR A 672 6.21 29.85 41.34
N SER A 673 6.11 31.19 41.30
CA SER A 673 6.29 32.07 42.47
C SER A 673 5.03 32.87 42.84
N LYS A 674 3.85 32.42 42.40
CA LYS A 674 2.56 33.10 42.61
C LYS A 674 1.62 32.38 43.57
N GLY A 675 2.20 31.64 44.51
CA GLY A 675 1.47 30.86 45.51
C GLY A 675 1.14 29.45 45.02
N THR A 676 0.13 28.84 45.62
CA THR A 676 -0.32 27.49 45.30
C THR A 676 -1.84 27.41 45.24
N ALA A 677 -2.34 26.41 44.51
CA ALA A 677 -3.74 25.99 44.52
C ALA A 677 -3.82 24.48 44.81
N THR A 678 -4.78 24.07 45.63
CA THR A 678 -5.05 22.64 45.88
C THR A 678 -6.24 22.20 45.03
N ILE A 679 -6.02 21.20 44.16
CA ILE A 679 -7.04 20.65 43.28
C ILE A 679 -7.12 19.14 43.55
N ASP A 680 -8.31 18.65 43.90
CA ASP A 680 -8.55 17.24 44.24
C ASP A 680 -7.53 16.66 45.26
N GLY A 681 -7.16 17.48 46.26
CA GLY A 681 -6.21 17.10 47.32
C GLY A 681 -4.73 17.24 46.96
N THR A 682 -4.39 17.60 45.72
CA THR A 682 -3.01 17.79 45.25
C THR A 682 -2.66 19.27 45.14
N SER A 683 -1.51 19.67 45.67
CA SER A 683 -1.03 21.07 45.61
C SER A 683 -0.21 21.33 44.35
N TYR A 684 -0.56 22.39 43.61
CA TYR A 684 0.13 22.83 42.40
C TYR A 684 0.77 24.20 42.61
N SER A 685 2.04 24.33 42.20
CA SER A 685 2.83 25.56 42.34
C SER A 685 3.07 26.32 41.03
N THR A 686 2.82 25.70 39.87
CA THR A 686 2.97 26.35 38.57
C THR A 686 1.63 26.87 38.05
N CYS A 687 1.59 28.13 37.65
CA CYS A 687 0.40 28.79 37.14
C CYS A 687 0.66 29.53 35.83
N VAL A 688 -0.42 29.86 35.13
CA VAL A 688 -0.46 30.90 34.09
C VAL A 688 -0.81 32.23 34.75
N LYS A 689 0.00 33.27 34.53
CA LYS A 689 -0.33 34.63 34.97
C LYS A 689 -1.43 35.19 34.07
N MET A 690 -2.55 35.63 34.64
CA MET A 690 -3.63 36.27 33.87
C MET A 690 -3.29 37.75 33.64
N GLU A 691 -2.52 38.01 32.59
CA GLU A 691 -2.06 39.33 32.13
C GLU A 691 -2.88 39.77 30.91
N SER A 692 -2.77 41.05 30.50
CA SER A 692 -3.55 41.57 29.38
C SER A 692 -3.28 40.85 28.06
N ALA A 693 -2.08 40.28 27.89
CA ALA A 693 -1.68 39.52 26.71
C ALA A 693 -1.99 38.01 26.83
N THR A 694 -2.45 37.53 27.99
CA THR A 694 -2.71 36.10 28.19
C THR A 694 -3.97 35.68 27.44
N ASN A 695 -3.81 34.71 26.54
CA ASN A 695 -4.89 34.04 25.82
C ASN A 695 -4.76 32.53 26.00
N ILE A 696 -5.79 31.90 26.55
CA ILE A 696 -5.86 30.45 26.72
C ILE A 696 -7.00 29.97 25.83
N SER A 697 -6.76 28.99 24.96
CA SER A 697 -7.81 28.36 24.17
C SER A 697 -8.12 26.97 24.74
N VAL A 698 -9.41 26.64 24.84
CA VAL A 698 -9.91 25.34 25.27
C VAL A 698 -10.86 24.83 24.20
N THR A 699 -10.67 23.62 23.69
CA THR A 699 -11.61 23.06 22.71
C THR A 699 -12.24 21.79 23.21
N VAL A 700 -13.58 21.76 23.27
CA VAL A 700 -14.36 20.65 23.81
C VAL A 700 -15.28 20.08 22.73
N ASP A 701 -15.47 18.77 22.70
CA ASP A 701 -16.26 18.05 21.70
C ASP A 701 -17.74 17.87 22.09
N LYS A 702 -18.08 18.18 23.34
CA LYS A 702 -19.42 18.10 23.92
C LYS A 702 -19.60 19.16 25.00
N LYS A 703 -20.81 19.28 25.51
CA LYS A 703 -21.13 20.20 26.60
C LYS A 703 -20.40 19.79 27.88
N VAL A 704 -19.66 20.71 28.49
CA VAL A 704 -18.90 20.47 29.72
C VAL A 704 -19.15 21.57 30.76
N THR A 705 -19.02 21.21 32.04
CA THR A 705 -18.77 22.16 33.11
C THR A 705 -17.26 22.37 33.25
N MET A 706 -16.79 23.60 33.05
CA MET A 706 -15.40 24.01 33.23
C MET A 706 -15.22 24.74 34.56
N THR A 707 -14.27 24.28 35.38
CA THR A 707 -13.85 24.94 36.62
C THR A 707 -12.41 25.41 36.51
N LEU A 708 -12.19 26.70 36.75
CA LEU A 708 -10.88 27.36 36.81
C LEU A 708 -10.43 27.47 38.26
N TYR A 709 -9.18 27.09 38.55
CA TYR A 709 -8.59 27.12 39.90
C TYR A 709 -7.52 28.20 39.99
N PHE A 710 -7.67 29.12 40.95
CA PHE A 710 -6.78 30.27 41.11
C PHE A 710 -5.91 30.16 42.38
N SER A 711 -4.93 31.07 42.51
CA SER A 711 -4.08 31.11 43.71
C SER A 711 -4.90 31.32 44.98
N SER A 712 -4.53 30.60 46.03
CA SER A 712 -5.00 30.89 47.40
C SER A 712 -4.73 32.34 47.84
N ALA A 713 -3.69 32.96 47.27
CA ALA A 713 -3.30 34.34 47.56
C ALA A 713 -4.07 35.41 46.74
N ASP A 714 -4.82 35.02 45.71
CA ASP A 714 -5.50 35.98 44.84
C ASP A 714 -6.76 36.57 45.52
N THR A 715 -6.92 37.89 45.41
CA THR A 715 -8.09 38.63 45.90
C THR A 715 -9.26 38.63 44.92
N LYS A 716 -9.01 38.22 43.67
CA LYS A 716 -10.00 38.05 42.59
C LYS A 716 -9.81 36.68 41.94
N THR A 717 -10.89 35.99 41.63
CA THR A 717 -10.87 34.64 41.05
C THR A 717 -11.85 34.59 39.89
N ASN A 718 -11.52 35.33 38.83
CA ASN A 718 -12.36 35.45 37.67
C ASN A 718 -11.55 35.60 36.37
N ALA A 719 -12.18 35.20 35.27
CA ALA A 719 -11.67 35.36 33.92
C ALA A 719 -12.83 35.70 32.97
N LYS A 720 -12.50 36.22 31.80
CA LYS A 720 -13.47 36.33 30.71
C LYS A 720 -13.51 35.03 29.93
N ILE A 721 -14.71 34.63 29.53
CA ILE A 721 -14.93 33.50 28.63
C ILE A 721 -15.46 34.06 27.31
N ASP A 722 -14.76 33.80 26.21
CA ASP A 722 -15.11 34.34 24.88
C ASP A 722 -15.31 35.86 24.88
N GLY A 723 -14.44 36.56 25.61
CA GLY A 723 -14.46 38.01 25.76
C GLY A 723 -15.55 38.56 26.71
N LYS A 724 -16.45 37.72 27.23
CA LYS A 724 -17.56 38.11 28.12
C LYS A 724 -17.17 38.02 29.59
N LYS A 725 -17.70 38.92 30.42
CA LYS A 725 -17.46 38.91 31.88
C LYS A 725 -18.19 37.71 32.54
N PRO A 726 -17.75 37.26 33.73
CA PRO A 726 -18.38 36.14 34.45
C PRO A 726 -19.91 36.22 34.57
N ALA A 727 -20.46 37.41 34.89
CA ALA A 727 -21.90 37.61 35.02
C ALA A 727 -22.67 37.44 33.70
N GLU A 728 -22.02 37.65 32.55
CA GLU A 728 -22.63 37.53 31.22
C GLU A 728 -22.67 36.09 30.71
N VAL A 729 -21.91 35.18 31.34
CA VAL A 729 -21.87 33.74 31.03
C VAL A 729 -22.41 32.90 32.19
N ASN A 730 -23.12 33.52 33.13
CA ASN A 730 -23.67 32.88 34.32
C ASN A 730 -22.63 32.05 35.10
N ALA A 731 -21.38 32.51 35.14
CA ALA A 731 -20.33 31.82 35.87
C ALA A 731 -20.50 31.98 37.38
N VAL A 732 -20.29 30.90 38.11
CA VAL A 732 -20.33 30.87 39.58
C VAL A 732 -18.91 31.07 40.11
N ILE A 733 -18.71 32.09 40.93
CA ILE A 733 -17.42 32.37 41.57
C ILE A 733 -17.50 31.95 43.05
N ASP A 734 -16.60 31.05 43.46
CA ASP A 734 -16.40 30.68 44.85
C ASP A 734 -15.12 31.33 45.37
N SER A 735 -15.27 32.39 46.15
CA SER A 735 -14.15 33.14 46.73
C SER A 735 -13.42 32.39 47.86
N THR A 736 -14.06 31.37 48.45
CA THR A 736 -13.50 30.53 49.51
C THR A 736 -12.65 29.43 48.90
N ALA A 737 -13.21 28.69 47.93
CA ALA A 737 -12.50 27.65 47.19
C ALA A 737 -11.54 28.20 46.12
N LYS A 738 -11.59 29.50 45.86
CA LYS A 738 -10.79 30.21 44.84
C LYS A 738 -11.01 29.64 43.44
N THR A 739 -12.27 29.41 43.07
CA THR A 739 -12.64 28.86 41.77
C THR A 739 -13.66 29.72 41.03
N MET A 740 -13.70 29.56 39.71
CA MET A 740 -14.77 30.04 38.84
C MET A 740 -15.27 28.88 37.99
N THR A 741 -16.57 28.65 37.97
CA THR A 741 -17.19 27.55 37.20
C THR A 741 -18.16 28.09 36.17
N VAL A 742 -18.12 27.57 34.94
CA VAL A 742 -18.96 27.96 33.80
C VAL A 742 -19.32 26.72 32.99
N THR A 743 -20.48 26.71 32.32
CA THR A 743 -20.82 25.66 31.35
C THR A 743 -20.44 26.11 29.95
N LEU A 744 -19.74 25.25 29.20
CA LEU A 744 -19.37 25.46 27.80
C LEU A 744 -20.12 24.47 26.91
N ASP A 745 -20.62 24.93 25.77
CA ASP A 745 -21.11 24.05 24.71
C ASP A 745 -19.93 23.42 23.95
N ALA A 746 -20.21 22.51 23.01
CA ALA A 746 -19.18 21.95 22.14
C ALA A 746 -18.57 23.05 21.25
N GLY A 747 -17.24 23.10 21.14
CA GLY A 747 -16.51 24.07 20.32
C GLY A 747 -15.24 24.58 20.96
N SER A 748 -14.59 25.54 20.30
CA SER A 748 -13.43 26.25 20.81
C SER A 748 -13.86 27.48 21.59
N HIS A 749 -13.31 27.61 22.80
CA HIS A 749 -13.55 28.71 23.73
C HIS A 749 -12.23 29.35 24.16
N THR A 750 -12.29 30.63 24.49
CA THR A 750 -11.13 31.41 24.94
C THR A 750 -11.30 31.88 26.37
N ILE A 751 -10.22 31.84 27.13
CA ILE A 751 -10.12 32.36 28.49
C ILE A 751 -9.09 33.47 28.48
N THR A 752 -9.51 34.67 28.88
CA THR A 752 -8.67 35.86 28.92
C THR A 752 -8.85 36.60 30.25
N LYS A 753 -7.95 37.53 30.53
CA LYS A 753 -7.97 38.29 31.80
C LYS A 753 -9.26 39.12 31.96
N GLN A 754 -9.90 38.98 33.12
CA GLN A 754 -10.86 39.96 33.64
C GLN A 754 -10.17 40.84 34.70
N ASP A 755 -9.78 40.24 35.81
CA ASP A 755 -8.96 40.86 36.86
C ASP A 755 -7.58 40.19 36.96
N THR A 756 -6.62 40.85 37.63
CA THR A 756 -5.29 40.27 37.88
C THR A 756 -5.39 39.09 38.85
N CYS A 757 -5.08 37.90 38.38
CA CYS A 757 -5.05 36.64 39.13
C CYS A 757 -4.11 35.63 38.45
N ASN A 758 -3.95 34.44 39.04
CA ASN A 758 -3.04 33.40 38.57
C ASN A 758 -3.78 32.07 38.49
N LEU A 759 -3.81 31.44 37.32
CA LEU A 759 -4.57 30.23 37.02
C LEU A 759 -3.68 28.98 37.16
N PHE A 760 -4.05 28.05 38.03
CA PHE A 760 -3.27 26.85 38.35
C PHE A 760 -3.81 25.58 37.69
N GLY A 761 -5.09 25.57 37.30
CA GLY A 761 -5.65 24.45 36.56
C GLY A 761 -7.04 24.71 35.99
N ILE A 762 -7.42 23.86 35.05
CA ILE A 762 -8.70 23.86 34.35
C ILE A 762 -9.26 22.45 34.43
N LYS A 763 -10.41 22.27 35.09
CA LYS A 763 -11.11 20.99 35.17
C LYS A 763 -12.33 21.01 34.27
N LEU A 764 -12.47 20.05 33.39
CA LEU A 764 -13.57 19.87 32.46
C LEU A 764 -14.32 18.61 32.84
N VAL A 765 -15.62 18.73 33.12
CA VAL A 765 -16.49 17.60 33.47
C VAL A 765 -17.63 17.57 32.45
N PRO A 766 -17.80 16.48 31.67
CA PRO A 766 -18.95 16.34 30.78
C PRO A 766 -20.27 16.51 31.54
N VAL A 767 -21.17 17.33 31.00
CA VAL A 767 -22.53 17.45 31.54
C VAL A 767 -23.29 16.19 31.12
N LYS A 768 -23.89 15.48 32.08
CA LYS A 768 -24.85 14.42 31.74
C LYS A 768 -26.11 15.09 31.21
N GLU A 769 -26.37 14.92 29.93
CA GLU A 769 -27.65 15.29 29.32
C GLU A 769 -28.76 14.32 29.73
#